data_AF-A0A1I6R5T5-F1
#
_entry.id   AF-A0A1I6R5T5-F1
#
_cell.length_a   1.000
_cell.length_b   1.000
_cell.length_c   1.000
_cell.angle_alpha   90.00
_cell.angle_beta   90.00
_cell.angle_gamma   90.00
#
_symmetry.space_group_name_H-M   'P 1'
#
loop_
_entity.id
_entity.type
_entity.pdbx_description
1 polymer ?
#
loop_
_entity_poly.entity_id
_entity_poly.type
_entity_poly.pdbx_seq_one_letter_code
_entity_poly.pdbx_strand_id
1 'polypeptide(L)'
;MKMLEQFLKPFIKPFKKLFMIPMKYAKQLPKFLLVFLGKWVKSILNPAEQSVKNYIPFGRFFIAKKLVVIIVLVGLVIFYFGFIKPPKILNKLLARTPKIEATAASLASFTGTAKIVNADGSLLYQGGIAAGLFEGTGKLYSKDGKLLYQGDFAKGLKNGMGELFDQDGKLLYRGTFTLDQYGGPGTLFFSDGKTHYEGDFVGGKFEGNGTLYNELGGMLYAGGFLQGAYGGVGKSYDTDGAVVYDGNWANNAYEGAGKLMRPDQTVQVEGEFKNGALSGEGTEYYPNGVVKYKGAFQLGLYNGLGSFFTEKGTIAYTGGFSSGVKHGDGQSFDIATGTVLYAGKYKNGRYDGVGALNDADGNTVYKGFFQGGKINLAGFISLTRKKLQDVLGEADAPAEASATEGTEEVGAAVDPPVEDLAPAEGGADAVQDQANGSTAGNGTDTGAGSGTGAEADGETGGDAGGKASASNEATSPPPVSDDKAAEGDKSKPVKTASAEKSTTTEQAATPNEASTLETSTTEQPTASEELPAGDAAATLPAGPSLMTYAAYQLSFMLEPDEANPEEAYVAEVNLWNKFIIAELLKQVQALKIEGKKEIIDADKSIMVYKLGDFYLTFTYYKAEKVPVRLSVTKSMLQTE
;
A
#
# COMPACT_ATOMS: atom_id res chain seq x y z
N MET A 1 73.00 21.76 -41.32
CA MET A 1 73.12 20.34 -40.90
C MET A 1 74.28 19.60 -41.57
N LYS A 2 74.32 19.40 -42.90
CA LYS A 2 75.30 18.51 -43.59
C LYS A 2 76.78 18.63 -43.16
N MET A 3 77.31 19.85 -42.93
CA MET A 3 78.69 20.00 -42.41
C MET A 3 78.90 19.29 -41.05
N LEU A 4 77.96 19.43 -40.11
CA LEU A 4 78.07 18.85 -38.77
C LEU A 4 78.10 17.32 -38.81
N GLU A 5 77.31 16.73 -39.71
CA GLU A 5 77.24 15.29 -39.95
C GLU A 5 78.56 14.74 -40.54
N GLN A 6 79.15 15.47 -41.48
CA GLN A 6 80.46 15.14 -42.06
C GLN A 6 81.60 15.30 -41.04
N PHE A 7 81.48 16.28 -40.12
CA PHE A 7 82.45 16.55 -39.05
C PHE A 7 82.40 15.49 -37.92
N LEU A 8 81.20 15.00 -37.58
CA LEU A 8 81.00 13.97 -36.55
C LEU A 8 81.32 12.55 -37.03
N LYS A 9 81.19 12.25 -38.34
CA LYS A 9 81.42 10.92 -38.93
C LYS A 9 82.70 10.19 -38.47
N PRO A 10 83.91 10.80 -38.44
CA PRO A 10 85.11 10.12 -37.95
C PRO A 10 85.06 9.81 -36.44
N PHE A 11 84.42 10.66 -35.63
CA PHE A 11 84.30 10.47 -34.18
C PHE A 11 83.23 9.43 -33.80
N ILE A 12 82.15 9.30 -34.58
CA ILE A 12 81.10 8.29 -34.36
C ILE A 12 81.59 6.87 -34.71
N LYS A 13 82.52 6.73 -35.66
CA LYS A 13 83.01 5.42 -36.16
C LYS A 13 83.50 4.45 -35.05
N PRO A 14 84.30 4.85 -34.05
CA PRO A 14 84.64 3.98 -32.92
C PRO A 14 83.45 3.67 -32.00
N PHE A 15 82.57 4.64 -31.71
CA PHE A 15 81.39 4.43 -30.85
C PHE A 15 80.40 3.41 -31.46
N LYS A 16 80.22 3.39 -32.79
CA LYS A 16 79.37 2.39 -33.45
C LYS A 16 79.87 0.95 -33.21
N LYS A 17 81.18 0.75 -33.03
CA LYS A 17 81.77 -0.57 -32.70
C LYS A 17 81.59 -0.93 -31.22
N LEU A 18 81.54 0.06 -30.33
CA LEU A 18 81.29 -0.13 -28.88
C LEU A 18 79.82 -0.51 -28.59
N PHE A 19 78.88 0.00 -29.38
CA PHE A 19 77.45 -0.35 -29.28
C PHE A 19 77.08 -1.72 -29.88
N MET A 20 77.99 -2.39 -30.60
CA MET A 20 77.77 -3.72 -31.19
C MET A 20 78.36 -4.87 -30.34
N ILE A 21 78.42 -4.70 -29.02
CA ILE A 21 78.79 -5.77 -28.08
C ILE A 21 77.52 -6.55 -27.69
N PRO A 22 77.50 -7.90 -27.77
CA PRO A 22 76.31 -8.68 -27.45
C PRO A 22 75.88 -8.55 -25.98
N MET A 23 74.57 -8.52 -25.73
CA MET A 23 73.97 -8.10 -24.45
C MET A 23 74.38 -8.91 -23.20
N LYS A 24 75.03 -10.08 -23.35
CA LYS A 24 75.56 -10.86 -22.20
C LYS A 24 76.51 -10.07 -21.29
N TYR A 25 77.15 -9.00 -21.77
CA TYR A 25 78.06 -8.16 -20.98
C TYR A 25 77.42 -6.89 -20.37
N ALA A 26 76.12 -6.66 -20.56
CA ALA A 26 75.45 -5.42 -20.13
C ALA A 26 75.58 -5.11 -18.62
N LYS A 27 75.68 -6.13 -17.75
CA LYS A 27 75.89 -5.95 -16.30
C LYS A 27 77.27 -5.38 -15.93
N GLN A 28 78.31 -5.55 -16.76
CA GLN A 28 79.66 -5.01 -16.52
C GLN A 28 79.91 -3.69 -17.25
N LEU A 29 79.05 -3.32 -18.20
CA LEU A 29 79.14 -2.10 -19.00
C LEU A 29 79.45 -0.82 -18.18
N PRO A 30 78.84 -0.57 -17.01
CA PRO A 30 79.11 0.65 -16.24
C PRO A 30 80.55 0.74 -15.71
N LYS A 31 81.12 -0.37 -15.20
CA LYS A 31 82.52 -0.40 -14.75
C LYS A 31 83.48 -0.26 -15.93
N PHE A 32 83.19 -0.92 -17.06
CA PHE A 32 84.01 -0.81 -18.26
C PHE A 32 83.98 0.61 -18.84
N LEU A 33 82.80 1.25 -18.92
CA LEU A 33 82.68 2.65 -19.34
C LEU A 33 83.43 3.60 -18.42
N LEU A 34 83.34 3.43 -17.09
CA LEU A 34 84.04 4.31 -16.13
C LEU A 34 85.56 4.20 -16.25
N VAL A 35 86.11 3.00 -16.37
CA VAL A 35 87.57 2.81 -16.55
C VAL A 35 88.03 3.30 -17.93
N PHE A 36 87.21 3.11 -18.97
CA PHE A 36 87.50 3.59 -20.32
C PHE A 36 87.44 5.12 -20.39
N LEU A 37 86.39 5.77 -19.86
CA LEU A 37 86.30 7.23 -19.73
C LEU A 37 87.46 7.78 -18.88
N GLY A 38 87.81 7.16 -17.75
CA GLY A 38 88.91 7.60 -16.90
C GLY A 38 90.26 7.64 -17.64
N LYS A 39 90.55 6.63 -18.46
CA LYS A 39 91.76 6.63 -19.32
C LYS A 39 91.63 7.58 -20.52
N TRP A 40 90.47 7.65 -21.15
CA TRP A 40 90.22 8.49 -22.34
C TRP A 40 90.23 9.99 -22.02
N VAL A 41 89.63 10.40 -20.88
CA VAL A 41 89.68 11.78 -20.38
C VAL A 41 91.11 12.17 -19.98
N LYS A 42 91.88 11.28 -19.33
CA LYS A 42 93.33 11.52 -19.12
C LYS A 42 94.10 11.69 -20.44
N SER A 43 93.71 10.98 -21.49
CA SER A 43 94.27 11.12 -22.85
C SER A 43 93.80 12.37 -23.63
N ILE A 44 92.84 13.13 -23.09
CA ILE A 44 92.37 14.41 -23.66
C ILE A 44 92.97 15.60 -22.92
N LEU A 45 93.18 15.47 -21.60
CA LEU A 45 93.67 16.52 -20.71
C LEU A 45 95.19 16.75 -20.75
N ASN A 46 95.95 15.95 -21.51
CA ASN A 46 97.36 16.19 -21.83
C ASN A 46 97.69 15.59 -23.21
N PRO A 47 98.66 16.13 -23.98
CA PRO A 47 99.51 17.30 -23.70
C PRO A 47 98.99 18.60 -24.36
N ALA A 48 99.74 19.69 -24.21
CA ALA A 48 99.48 20.97 -24.87
C ALA A 48 99.95 20.96 -26.35
N GLU A 49 98.99 21.01 -27.29
CA GLU A 49 99.25 21.01 -28.73
C GLU A 49 99.12 22.42 -29.33
N GLN A 50 100.24 23.10 -29.57
CA GLN A 50 100.28 24.42 -30.23
C GLN A 50 100.07 24.31 -31.75
N SER A 51 98.84 24.02 -32.19
CA SER A 51 98.50 24.05 -33.63
C SER A 51 97.10 24.63 -33.89
N VAL A 52 97.03 25.65 -34.74
CA VAL A 52 95.80 26.34 -35.15
C VAL A 52 94.77 25.36 -35.75
N LYS A 53 95.23 24.28 -36.40
CA LYS A 53 94.36 23.22 -36.96
C LYS A 53 93.46 22.53 -35.92
N ASN A 54 93.77 22.61 -34.62
CA ASN A 54 92.98 22.00 -33.55
C ASN A 54 91.84 22.88 -33.00
N TYR A 55 91.69 24.11 -33.51
CA TYR A 55 90.65 25.05 -33.11
C TYR A 55 89.58 25.22 -34.19
N ILE A 56 88.41 25.72 -33.79
CA ILE A 56 87.33 26.17 -34.68
C ILE A 56 87.24 27.70 -34.50
N PRO A 57 87.35 28.51 -35.57
CA PRO A 57 87.06 29.94 -35.50
C PRO A 57 85.56 30.14 -35.29
N PHE A 58 85.19 30.94 -34.30
CA PHE A 58 83.82 31.30 -33.98
C PHE A 58 83.75 32.81 -33.70
N GLY A 59 83.40 33.58 -34.73
CA GLY A 59 83.51 35.05 -34.70
C GLY A 59 84.95 35.49 -34.47
N ARG A 60 85.20 36.19 -33.35
CA ARG A 60 86.53 36.69 -32.95
C ARG A 60 87.34 35.69 -32.10
N PHE A 61 86.78 34.53 -31.76
CA PHE A 61 87.37 33.59 -30.81
C PHE A 61 87.73 32.24 -31.47
N PHE A 62 88.74 31.56 -30.93
CA PHE A 62 89.14 30.22 -31.36
C PHE A 62 88.76 29.20 -30.29
N ILE A 63 87.76 28.37 -30.57
CA ILE A 63 87.27 27.34 -29.63
C ILE A 63 87.99 26.02 -29.92
N ALA A 64 88.62 25.42 -28.91
CA ALA A 64 89.31 24.14 -29.09
C ALA A 64 88.31 23.03 -29.47
N LYS A 65 88.62 22.22 -30.50
CA LYS A 65 87.75 21.11 -30.93
C LYS A 65 87.45 20.12 -29.80
N LYS A 66 88.45 19.89 -28.92
CA LYS A 66 88.31 19.08 -27.70
C LYS A 66 87.23 19.62 -26.75
N LEU A 67 87.10 20.94 -26.60
CA LEU A 67 86.10 21.57 -25.72
C LEU A 67 84.67 21.39 -26.26
N VAL A 68 84.46 21.57 -27.56
CA VAL A 68 83.13 21.37 -28.19
C VAL A 68 82.64 19.93 -28.00
N VAL A 69 83.53 18.94 -28.16
CA VAL A 69 83.22 17.53 -27.92
C VAL A 69 82.87 17.27 -26.44
N ILE A 70 83.55 17.90 -25.49
CA ILE A 70 83.22 17.81 -24.06
C ILE A 70 81.84 18.41 -23.77
N ILE A 71 81.53 19.60 -24.31
CA ILE A 71 80.21 20.25 -24.12
C ILE A 71 79.08 19.38 -24.69
N VAL A 72 79.27 18.80 -25.88
CA VAL A 72 78.27 17.87 -26.47
C VAL A 72 78.13 16.59 -25.65
N LEU A 73 79.21 16.02 -25.11
CA LEU A 73 79.14 14.87 -24.21
C LEU A 73 78.40 15.19 -22.90
N VAL A 74 78.69 16.33 -22.27
CA VAL A 74 78.00 16.78 -21.06
C VAL A 74 76.51 17.04 -21.36
N GLY A 75 76.18 17.66 -22.49
CA GLY A 75 74.80 17.85 -22.94
C GLY A 75 74.04 16.53 -23.15
N LEU A 76 74.68 15.53 -23.78
CA LEU A 76 74.10 14.19 -23.95
C LEU A 76 73.92 13.44 -22.63
N VAL A 77 74.85 13.61 -21.67
CA VAL A 77 74.73 13.05 -20.32
C VAL A 77 73.57 13.70 -19.55
N ILE A 78 73.44 15.03 -19.62
CA ILE A 78 72.32 15.78 -19.03
C ILE A 78 70.99 15.35 -19.68
N PHE A 79 70.93 15.23 -21.01
CA PHE A 79 69.74 14.77 -21.72
C PHE A 79 69.33 13.35 -21.32
N TYR A 80 70.29 12.42 -21.22
CA TYR A 80 70.04 11.04 -20.80
C TYR A 80 69.52 10.95 -19.35
N PHE A 81 70.14 11.68 -18.41
CA PHE A 81 69.72 11.72 -17.01
C PHE A 81 68.55 12.68 -16.71
N GLY A 82 68.14 13.50 -17.67
CA GLY A 82 66.93 14.33 -17.58
C GLY A 82 65.69 13.60 -18.11
N PHE A 83 65.78 13.03 -19.32
CA PHE A 83 64.62 12.54 -20.07
C PHE A 83 64.54 11.02 -20.23
N ILE A 84 65.66 10.30 -20.29
CA ILE A 84 65.68 8.87 -20.65
C ILE A 84 65.71 7.96 -19.42
N LYS A 85 66.51 8.31 -18.41
CA LYS A 85 66.62 7.52 -17.18
C LYS A 85 67.08 8.36 -15.98
N PRO A 86 66.18 9.16 -15.38
CA PRO A 86 66.55 10.03 -14.26
C PRO A 86 67.09 9.23 -13.07
N PRO A 87 68.19 9.69 -12.43
CA PRO A 87 68.75 9.01 -11.28
C PRO A 87 67.77 9.12 -10.10
N LYS A 88 67.71 8.10 -9.24
CA LYS A 88 66.78 8.07 -8.08
C LYS A 88 66.85 9.31 -7.18
N ILE A 89 68.00 9.99 -7.16
CA ILE A 89 68.20 11.23 -6.41
C ILE A 89 67.44 12.43 -7.01
N LEU A 90 67.25 12.48 -8.34
CA LEU A 90 66.44 13.49 -9.01
C LEU A 90 64.96 13.29 -8.67
N ASN A 91 64.45 12.06 -8.75
CA ASN A 91 63.08 11.75 -8.34
C ASN A 91 62.85 12.09 -6.85
N LYS A 92 63.84 11.84 -5.97
CA LYS A 92 63.76 12.22 -4.54
C LYS A 92 63.90 13.73 -4.28
N LEU A 93 64.35 14.50 -5.26
CA LEU A 93 64.43 15.97 -5.19
C LEU A 93 63.15 16.62 -5.76
N LEU A 94 62.68 16.13 -6.91
CA LEU A 94 61.50 16.61 -7.64
C LEU A 94 60.17 16.17 -7.00
N ALA A 95 60.09 14.96 -6.43
CA ALA A 95 58.88 14.46 -5.76
C ALA A 95 58.78 14.89 -4.27
N ARG A 96 59.43 16.00 -3.90
CA ARG A 96 59.19 16.63 -2.58
C ARG A 96 57.91 17.45 -2.65
N THR A 97 56.80 16.91 -2.16
CA THR A 97 55.62 17.72 -1.82
C THR A 97 56.06 18.83 -0.85
N PRO A 98 56.01 20.13 -1.21
CA PRO A 98 56.39 21.20 -0.31
C PRO A 98 55.48 21.17 0.93
N LYS A 99 56.07 21.46 2.10
CA LYS A 99 55.30 21.89 3.26
C LYS A 99 55.05 23.39 3.15
N ILE A 100 53.81 23.82 3.34
CA ILE A 100 53.39 25.22 3.27
C ILE A 100 52.56 25.49 4.53
N GLU A 101 52.88 26.53 5.29
CA GLU A 101 52.08 26.96 6.43
C GLU A 101 50.77 27.59 5.96
N ALA A 102 49.68 27.35 6.70
CA ALA A 102 48.31 27.77 6.36
C ALA A 102 48.06 29.27 6.58
N THR A 103 48.75 30.13 5.82
CA THR A 103 48.51 31.57 5.78
C THR A 103 47.86 31.97 4.46
N ALA A 104 47.04 33.03 4.45
CA ALA A 104 46.41 33.53 3.23
C ALA A 104 47.45 33.90 2.15
N ALA A 105 48.58 34.48 2.55
CA ALA A 105 49.63 34.92 1.64
C ALA A 105 50.46 33.76 1.03
N SER A 106 50.62 32.64 1.74
CA SER A 106 51.35 31.47 1.26
C SER A 106 50.51 30.55 0.37
N LEU A 107 49.18 30.61 0.47
CA LEU A 107 48.25 29.83 -0.34
C LEU A 107 47.86 30.54 -1.65
N ALA A 108 47.56 31.84 -1.63
CA ALA A 108 46.82 32.57 -2.68
C ALA A 108 47.38 32.53 -4.12
N SER A 109 48.61 32.06 -4.34
CA SER A 109 49.20 31.89 -5.68
C SER A 109 49.76 30.49 -5.94
N PHE A 110 49.69 29.57 -4.99
CA PHE A 110 50.24 28.23 -5.15
C PHE A 110 49.33 27.35 -6.04
N THR A 111 49.95 26.56 -6.92
CA THR A 111 49.29 25.54 -7.74
C THR A 111 50.19 24.32 -7.86
N GLY A 112 49.64 23.12 -7.61
CA GLY A 112 50.37 21.85 -7.58
C GLY A 112 50.06 21.02 -6.32
N THR A 113 50.78 19.92 -6.11
CA THR A 113 50.57 19.04 -4.93
C THR A 113 51.41 19.49 -3.74
N ALA A 114 50.80 19.71 -2.57
CA ALA A 114 51.48 20.16 -1.36
C ALA A 114 51.01 19.44 -0.08
N LYS A 115 51.69 19.74 1.03
CA LYS A 115 51.25 19.46 2.41
C LYS A 115 51.05 20.78 3.13
N ILE A 116 49.80 21.10 3.47
CA ILE A 116 49.46 22.29 4.26
C ILE A 116 49.54 21.95 5.74
N VAL A 117 50.25 22.77 6.51
CA VAL A 117 50.40 22.63 7.96
C VAL A 117 49.88 23.87 8.69
N ASN A 118 49.36 23.68 9.90
CA ASN A 118 49.05 24.79 10.81
C ASN A 118 50.34 25.43 11.36
N ALA A 119 50.22 26.56 12.05
CA ALA A 119 51.36 27.27 12.66
C ALA A 119 52.07 26.49 13.79
N ASP A 120 51.41 25.47 14.36
CA ASP A 120 51.99 24.50 15.30
C ASP A 120 52.73 23.33 14.59
N GLY A 121 52.68 23.27 13.26
CA GLY A 121 53.28 22.22 12.43
C GLY A 121 52.42 20.98 12.21
N SER A 122 51.21 20.89 12.80
CA SER A 122 50.25 19.82 12.55
C SER A 122 49.81 19.81 11.08
N LEU A 123 49.59 18.63 10.51
CA LEU A 123 49.16 18.47 9.12
C LEU A 123 47.66 18.79 9.03
N LEU A 124 47.28 19.71 8.13
CA LEU A 124 45.89 20.06 7.86
C LEU A 124 45.40 19.45 6.53
N TYR A 125 46.20 19.52 5.47
CA TYR A 125 45.85 18.97 4.15
C TYR A 125 47.05 18.36 3.43
N GLN A 126 46.81 17.33 2.62
CA GLN A 126 47.76 16.79 1.66
C GLN A 126 47.04 16.43 0.35
N GLY A 127 47.31 17.15 -0.74
CA GLY A 127 46.65 16.93 -2.02
C GLY A 127 47.00 18.01 -3.04
N GLY A 128 46.21 18.10 -4.10
CA GLY A 128 46.31 19.14 -5.11
C GLY A 128 45.77 20.50 -4.63
N ILE A 129 46.34 21.57 -5.16
CA ILE A 129 45.94 22.96 -4.89
C ILE A 129 45.93 23.69 -6.22
N ALA A 130 44.93 24.55 -6.44
CA ALA A 130 44.85 25.47 -7.57
C ALA A 130 44.39 26.84 -7.07
N ALA A 131 45.14 27.90 -7.42
CA ALA A 131 44.88 29.27 -6.95
C ALA A 131 44.66 29.39 -5.42
N GLY A 132 45.37 28.58 -4.63
CA GLY A 132 45.25 28.54 -3.16
C GLY A 132 44.07 27.75 -2.59
N LEU A 133 43.20 27.18 -3.43
CA LEU A 133 42.08 26.31 -3.03
C LEU A 133 42.44 24.83 -3.23
N PHE A 134 41.88 23.93 -2.41
CA PHE A 134 42.05 22.48 -2.60
C PHE A 134 41.39 22.01 -3.91
N GLU A 135 42.10 21.18 -4.68
CA GLU A 135 41.69 20.80 -6.04
C GLU A 135 42.19 19.39 -6.40
N GLY A 136 41.33 18.55 -6.96
CA GLY A 136 41.60 17.14 -7.24
C GLY A 136 41.74 16.29 -5.98
N THR A 137 42.36 15.12 -6.10
CA THR A 137 42.51 14.18 -4.98
C THR A 137 43.35 14.75 -3.83
N GLY A 138 42.84 14.60 -2.61
CA GLY A 138 43.52 15.03 -1.40
C GLY A 138 43.05 14.34 -0.13
N LYS A 139 43.69 14.69 0.99
CA LYS A 139 43.39 14.22 2.33
C LYS A 139 43.36 15.39 3.30
N LEU A 140 42.30 15.50 4.09
CA LEU A 140 42.09 16.53 5.11
C LEU A 140 42.18 15.90 6.51
N TYR A 141 42.79 16.62 7.46
CA TYR A 141 43.14 16.11 8.78
C TYR A 141 42.66 17.04 9.90
N SER A 142 42.41 16.48 11.10
CA SER A 142 42.18 17.26 12.32
C SER A 142 43.48 17.89 12.83
N LYS A 143 43.38 18.82 13.79
CA LYS A 143 44.57 19.40 14.47
C LYS A 143 45.44 18.33 15.15
N ASP A 144 44.80 17.26 15.63
CA ASP A 144 45.43 16.09 16.26
C ASP A 144 46.00 15.09 15.24
N GLY A 145 45.88 15.38 13.94
CA GLY A 145 46.40 14.56 12.85
C GLY A 145 45.56 13.34 12.49
N LYS A 146 44.36 13.17 13.05
CA LYS A 146 43.39 12.15 12.60
C LYS A 146 42.89 12.51 11.19
N LEU A 147 42.66 11.50 10.34
CA LEU A 147 42.08 11.72 9.01
C LEU A 147 40.60 12.08 9.15
N LEU A 148 40.17 13.18 8.53
CA LEU A 148 38.76 13.61 8.50
C LEU A 148 38.10 13.36 7.14
N TYR A 149 38.87 13.45 6.05
CA TYR A 149 38.37 13.17 4.70
C TYR A 149 39.50 12.71 3.77
N GLN A 150 39.20 11.80 2.86
CA GLN A 150 40.03 11.56 1.67
C GLN A 150 39.16 11.43 0.43
N GLY A 151 39.53 12.11 -0.66
CA GLY A 151 38.70 12.15 -1.86
C GLY A 151 39.01 13.34 -2.74
N ASP A 152 38.10 13.62 -3.67
CA ASP A 152 38.19 14.70 -4.65
C ASP A 152 37.72 16.05 -4.08
N PHE A 153 38.43 17.11 -4.47
CA PHE A 153 38.10 18.50 -4.17
C PHE A 153 37.93 19.31 -5.46
N ALA A 154 37.04 20.31 -5.42
CA ALA A 154 36.99 21.35 -6.45
C ALA A 154 36.74 22.71 -5.78
N LYS A 155 37.56 23.70 -6.10
CA LYS A 155 37.49 25.08 -5.55
C LYS A 155 37.47 25.11 -4.02
N GLY A 156 38.17 24.18 -3.37
CA GLY A 156 38.28 24.09 -1.90
C GLY A 156 37.21 23.25 -1.21
N LEU A 157 36.12 22.90 -1.89
CA LEU A 157 35.01 22.09 -1.37
C LEU A 157 35.20 20.62 -1.75
N LYS A 158 34.70 19.67 -0.94
CA LYS A 158 34.60 18.25 -1.37
C LYS A 158 33.70 18.15 -2.60
N ASN A 159 34.17 17.52 -3.67
CA ASN A 159 33.45 17.44 -4.93
C ASN A 159 33.99 16.28 -5.78
N GLY A 160 33.17 15.27 -6.08
CA GLY A 160 33.62 13.98 -6.63
C GLY A 160 33.64 12.88 -5.57
N MET A 161 34.40 11.80 -5.77
CA MET A 161 34.35 10.63 -4.90
C MET A 161 35.17 10.84 -3.62
N GLY A 162 34.67 10.37 -2.47
CA GLY A 162 35.43 10.41 -1.22
C GLY A 162 34.88 9.60 -0.07
N GLU A 163 35.67 9.58 1.01
CA GLU A 163 35.38 8.99 2.30
C GLU A 163 35.52 10.06 3.40
N LEU A 164 34.50 10.19 4.24
CA LEU A 164 34.42 11.11 5.38
C LEU A 164 34.50 10.31 6.68
N PHE A 165 35.24 10.84 7.65
CA PHE A 165 35.50 10.17 8.92
C PHE A 165 35.11 11.07 10.11
N ASP A 166 34.79 10.45 11.26
CA ASP A 166 34.49 11.16 12.50
C ASP A 166 35.75 11.68 13.23
N GLN A 167 35.56 12.27 14.41
CA GLN A 167 36.65 12.77 15.24
C GLN A 167 37.54 11.67 15.84
N ASP A 168 37.22 10.38 15.66
CA ASP A 168 38.04 9.23 16.05
C ASP A 168 38.62 8.45 14.86
N GLY A 169 38.28 8.84 13.64
CA GLY A 169 38.74 8.19 12.40
C GLY A 169 37.90 6.99 11.99
N LYS A 170 36.68 6.83 12.51
CA LYS A 170 35.69 5.88 12.00
C LYS A 170 35.07 6.41 10.72
N LEU A 171 34.77 5.54 9.76
CA LEU A 171 34.12 5.93 8.50
C LEU A 171 32.66 6.34 8.79
N LEU A 172 32.27 7.55 8.40
CA LEU A 172 30.90 8.05 8.46
C LEU A 172 30.18 7.91 7.12
N TYR A 173 30.88 8.17 6.01
CA TYR A 173 30.29 8.14 4.67
C TYR A 173 31.34 7.78 3.61
N ARG A 174 30.94 7.00 2.61
CA ARG A 174 31.69 6.75 1.37
C ARG A 174 30.77 6.98 0.18
N GLY A 175 31.13 7.85 -0.76
CA GLY A 175 30.29 8.11 -1.93
C GLY A 175 30.70 9.37 -2.68
N THR A 176 29.78 9.90 -3.50
CA THR A 176 29.99 11.18 -4.19
C THR A 176 29.64 12.39 -3.30
N PHE A 177 30.41 13.45 -3.45
CA PHE A 177 30.22 14.74 -2.81
C PHE A 177 29.90 15.80 -3.86
N THR A 178 29.00 16.72 -3.53
CA THR A 178 28.68 17.92 -4.32
C THR A 178 28.66 19.12 -3.39
N LEU A 179 29.62 20.03 -3.56
CA LEU A 179 29.72 21.27 -2.77
C LEU A 179 29.70 21.02 -1.25
N ASP A 180 30.62 20.17 -0.78
CA ASP A 180 30.76 19.71 0.61
C ASP A 180 29.64 18.82 1.18
N GLN A 181 28.51 18.68 0.48
CA GLN A 181 27.37 17.84 0.86
C GLN A 181 27.42 16.46 0.17
N TYR A 182 26.73 15.46 0.73
CA TYR A 182 26.53 14.17 0.03
C TYR A 182 25.66 14.39 -1.21
N GLY A 183 25.99 13.75 -2.32
CA GLY A 183 25.21 13.83 -3.56
C GLY A 183 25.53 12.67 -4.50
N GLY A 184 24.55 12.16 -5.24
CA GLY A 184 24.71 10.92 -6.01
C GLY A 184 24.91 9.69 -5.11
N PRO A 185 25.44 8.57 -5.64
CA PRO A 185 25.45 7.31 -4.93
C PRO A 185 26.47 7.30 -3.77
N GLY A 186 26.07 6.71 -2.65
CA GLY A 186 26.94 6.48 -1.50
C GLY A 186 26.36 5.59 -0.40
N THR A 187 27.21 5.33 0.59
CA THR A 187 26.92 4.56 1.79
C THR A 187 27.19 5.43 3.01
N LEU A 188 26.19 5.61 3.88
CA LEU A 188 26.27 6.24 5.18
C LEU A 188 26.37 5.16 6.26
N PHE A 189 27.19 5.37 7.28
CA PHE A 189 27.50 4.38 8.32
C PHE A 189 27.11 4.86 9.73
N PHE A 190 26.76 3.90 10.59
CA PHE A 190 26.62 4.10 12.04
C PHE A 190 27.98 4.18 12.74
N SER A 191 27.99 4.65 13.99
CA SER A 191 29.22 4.81 14.78
C SER A 191 29.91 3.50 15.20
N ASP A 192 29.32 2.34 14.92
CA ASP A 192 29.94 1.01 15.04
C ASP A 192 30.54 0.48 13.72
N GLY A 193 30.31 1.18 12.61
CA GLY A 193 30.77 0.82 11.26
C GLY A 193 29.79 0.02 10.42
N LYS A 194 28.57 -0.29 10.90
CA LYS A 194 27.51 -0.87 10.07
C LYS A 194 26.94 0.17 9.09
N THR A 195 26.37 -0.29 7.98
CA THR A 195 25.58 0.56 7.07
C THR A 195 24.35 1.09 7.80
N HIS A 196 24.09 2.39 7.65
CA HIS A 196 22.84 3.05 8.01
C HIS A 196 21.96 3.26 6.78
N TYR A 197 22.55 3.72 5.67
CA TYR A 197 21.85 3.89 4.40
C TYR A 197 22.79 3.60 3.23
N GLU A 198 22.27 2.97 2.17
CA GLU A 198 22.96 2.79 0.89
C GLU A 198 22.01 3.16 -0.26
N GLY A 199 22.39 4.14 -1.09
CA GLY A 199 21.53 4.68 -2.14
C GLY A 199 22.02 6.03 -2.66
N ASP A 200 21.15 6.75 -3.37
CA ASP A 200 21.43 8.08 -3.89
C ASP A 200 21.19 9.20 -2.86
N PHE A 201 21.90 10.31 -3.04
CA PHE A 201 21.79 11.51 -2.20
C PHE A 201 21.55 12.77 -3.05
N VAL A 202 20.78 13.72 -2.53
CA VAL A 202 20.73 15.10 -3.04
C VAL A 202 20.72 16.07 -1.86
N GLY A 203 21.65 17.03 -1.88
CA GLY A 203 21.74 18.06 -0.84
C GLY A 203 22.00 17.53 0.57
N GLY A 204 22.73 16.42 0.69
CA GLY A 204 22.97 15.72 1.96
C GLY A 204 21.83 14.80 2.44
N LYS A 205 20.67 14.76 1.75
CA LYS A 205 19.52 13.91 2.09
C LYS A 205 19.46 12.67 1.21
N PHE A 206 18.78 11.62 1.69
CA PHE A 206 18.40 10.45 0.87
C PHE A 206 17.44 10.87 -0.25
N GLU A 207 17.66 10.38 -1.46
CA GLU A 207 16.91 10.73 -2.66
C GLU A 207 16.98 9.55 -3.66
N GLY A 208 16.04 9.41 -4.59
CA GLY A 208 16.08 8.32 -5.58
C GLY A 208 15.85 6.95 -4.93
N ASN A 209 16.55 5.90 -5.36
CA ASN A 209 16.40 4.56 -4.77
C ASN A 209 17.47 4.32 -3.70
N GLY A 210 17.08 3.65 -2.61
CA GLY A 210 18.03 3.25 -1.57
C GLY A 210 17.47 2.21 -0.60
N THR A 211 18.34 1.78 0.32
CA THR A 211 18.04 0.86 1.42
C THR A 211 18.46 1.49 2.74
N LEU A 212 17.54 1.54 3.70
CA LEU A 212 17.76 2.01 5.07
C LEU A 212 17.87 0.80 6.01
N TYR A 213 18.80 0.87 6.96
CA TYR A 213 19.13 -0.17 7.92
C TYR A 213 19.06 0.36 9.36
N ASN A 214 18.80 -0.54 10.31
CA ASN A 214 18.85 -0.24 11.75
C ASN A 214 20.26 -0.49 12.34
N GLU A 215 20.48 -0.05 13.58
CA GLU A 215 21.77 -0.21 14.29
C GLU A 215 22.18 -1.68 14.54
N LEU A 216 21.31 -2.66 14.33
CA LEU A 216 21.67 -4.09 14.38
C LEU A 216 22.17 -4.61 13.03
N GLY A 217 21.90 -3.88 11.93
CA GLY A 217 22.17 -4.29 10.55
C GLY A 217 20.95 -4.91 9.84
N GLY A 218 19.79 -4.96 10.49
CA GLY A 218 18.53 -5.36 9.85
C GLY A 218 18.03 -4.26 8.90
N MET A 219 17.41 -4.67 7.80
CA MET A 219 16.76 -3.75 6.86
C MET A 219 15.53 -3.12 7.52
N LEU A 220 15.27 -1.84 7.26
CA LEU A 220 14.03 -1.14 7.69
C LEU A 220 13.14 -0.83 6.48
N TYR A 221 13.76 -0.41 5.38
CA TYR A 221 13.07 -0.02 4.16
C TYR A 221 13.98 -0.21 2.94
N ALA A 222 13.42 -0.64 1.82
CA ALA A 222 14.07 -0.65 0.51
C ALA A 222 13.11 -0.14 -0.56
N GLY A 223 13.48 0.92 -1.27
CA GLY A 223 12.60 1.59 -2.23
C GLY A 223 12.99 3.03 -2.51
N GLY A 224 12.01 3.82 -2.95
CA GLY A 224 12.21 5.24 -3.26
C GLY A 224 12.28 6.15 -2.03
N PHE A 225 13.06 7.22 -2.16
CA PHE A 225 13.23 8.31 -1.21
C PHE A 225 13.05 9.65 -1.93
N LEU A 226 12.37 10.59 -1.27
CA LEU A 226 12.21 11.97 -1.71
C LEU A 226 12.56 12.89 -0.53
N GLN A 227 13.59 13.71 -0.68
CA GLN A 227 14.02 14.68 0.34
C GLN A 227 14.22 14.10 1.75
N GLY A 228 14.71 12.86 1.85
CA GLY A 228 14.97 12.15 3.10
C GLY A 228 13.81 11.31 3.65
N ALA A 229 12.62 11.38 3.06
CA ALA A 229 11.45 10.59 3.45
C ALA A 229 11.18 9.45 2.45
N TYR A 230 10.51 8.37 2.87
CA TYR A 230 10.04 7.32 1.96
C TYR A 230 9.03 7.91 0.96
N GLY A 231 9.19 7.58 -0.33
CA GLY A 231 8.37 8.10 -1.41
C GLY A 231 8.41 7.24 -2.67
N GLY A 232 7.28 7.06 -3.34
CA GLY A 232 7.16 6.12 -4.48
C GLY A 232 7.10 4.66 -4.02
N VAL A 233 7.50 3.72 -4.88
CA VAL A 233 7.40 2.28 -4.57
C VAL A 233 8.48 1.86 -3.57
N GLY A 234 8.10 1.07 -2.56
CA GLY A 234 9.04 0.51 -1.59
C GLY A 234 8.44 -0.54 -0.66
N LYS A 235 9.32 -1.33 -0.05
CA LYS A 235 8.99 -2.33 0.99
C LYS A 235 9.51 -1.87 2.35
N SER A 236 8.73 -2.03 3.40
CA SER A 236 9.21 -1.93 4.79
C SER A 236 9.31 -3.30 5.45
N TYR A 237 10.19 -3.40 6.44
CA TYR A 237 10.59 -4.64 7.09
C TYR A 237 10.51 -4.52 8.62
N ASP A 238 10.28 -5.64 9.30
CA ASP A 238 10.38 -5.74 10.76
C ASP A 238 11.81 -6.06 11.24
N THR A 239 11.97 -6.26 12.55
CA THR A 239 13.28 -6.55 13.16
C THR A 239 13.88 -7.89 12.78
N ASP A 240 13.04 -8.85 12.35
CA ASP A 240 13.47 -10.20 11.93
C ASP A 240 13.71 -10.26 10.40
N GLY A 241 13.42 -9.17 9.68
CA GLY A 241 13.59 -9.03 8.24
C GLY A 241 12.39 -9.52 7.42
N ALA A 242 11.24 -9.76 8.05
CA ALA A 242 10.01 -10.08 7.35
C ALA A 242 9.40 -8.78 6.74
N VAL A 243 8.75 -8.89 5.59
CA VAL A 243 8.09 -7.73 4.94
C VAL A 243 6.85 -7.37 5.75
N VAL A 244 6.67 -6.08 6.05
CA VAL A 244 5.49 -5.53 6.75
C VAL A 244 4.53 -4.88 5.75
N TYR A 245 5.07 -4.09 4.81
CA TYR A 245 4.28 -3.44 3.75
C TYR A 245 5.04 -3.46 2.42
N ASP A 246 4.27 -3.56 1.32
CA ASP A 246 4.76 -3.61 -0.06
C ASP A 246 3.82 -2.77 -0.95
N GLY A 247 4.23 -1.57 -1.35
CA GLY A 247 3.34 -0.63 -2.04
C GLY A 247 3.96 0.73 -2.31
N ASN A 248 3.12 1.74 -2.49
CA ASN A 248 3.55 3.12 -2.68
C ASN A 248 3.57 3.90 -1.37
N TRP A 249 4.43 4.92 -1.32
CA TRP A 249 4.71 5.73 -0.14
C TRP A 249 4.68 7.21 -0.47
N ALA A 250 4.29 8.03 0.50
CA ALA A 250 4.44 9.47 0.47
C ALA A 250 4.75 10.00 1.88
N ASN A 251 5.83 10.77 2.03
CA ASN A 251 6.21 11.43 3.28
C ASN A 251 6.29 10.47 4.50
N ASN A 252 6.83 9.26 4.29
CA ASN A 252 6.90 8.16 5.26
C ASN A 252 5.57 7.45 5.61
N ALA A 253 4.47 7.75 4.93
CA ALA A 253 3.19 7.06 5.09
C ALA A 253 2.86 6.18 3.87
N TYR A 254 2.04 5.14 4.07
CA TYR A 254 1.45 4.36 2.97
C TYR A 254 0.47 5.23 2.17
N GLU A 255 0.56 5.19 0.84
CA GLU A 255 -0.27 5.99 -0.06
C GLU A 255 -0.53 5.20 -1.36
N GLY A 256 -1.70 5.32 -1.98
CA GLY A 256 -2.05 4.58 -3.19
C GLY A 256 -2.05 3.04 -3.01
N ALA A 257 -1.98 2.31 -4.11
CA ALA A 257 -1.98 0.85 -4.11
C ALA A 257 -0.83 0.25 -3.29
N GLY A 258 -1.15 -0.72 -2.42
CA GLY A 258 -0.17 -1.52 -1.68
C GLY A 258 -0.76 -2.74 -0.98
N LYS A 259 0.10 -3.47 -0.27
CA LYS A 259 -0.21 -4.67 0.51
C LYS A 259 0.37 -4.57 1.91
N LEU A 260 -0.44 -4.85 2.93
CA LEU A 260 -0.01 -5.03 4.31
C LEU A 260 0.11 -6.53 4.59
N MET A 261 1.22 -6.93 5.20
CA MET A 261 1.61 -8.32 5.40
C MET A 261 1.49 -8.73 6.87
N ARG A 262 1.25 -10.03 7.12
CA ARG A 262 1.32 -10.63 8.46
C ARG A 262 2.74 -11.10 8.81
N PRO A 263 3.04 -11.37 10.09
CA PRO A 263 4.27 -12.05 10.51
C PRO A 263 4.47 -13.43 9.86
N ASP A 264 3.40 -14.14 9.48
CA ASP A 264 3.47 -15.40 8.72
C ASP A 264 3.73 -15.20 7.19
N GLN A 265 3.93 -13.95 6.77
CA GLN A 265 4.14 -13.52 5.39
C GLN A 265 2.98 -13.81 4.42
N THR A 266 1.77 -14.03 4.94
CA THR A 266 0.52 -13.91 4.16
C THR A 266 0.10 -12.45 4.04
N VAL A 267 -0.65 -12.13 2.97
CA VAL A 267 -1.29 -10.81 2.82
C VAL A 267 -2.40 -10.67 3.86
N GLN A 268 -2.34 -9.62 4.69
CA GLN A 268 -3.43 -9.24 5.58
C GLN A 268 -4.50 -8.47 4.82
N VAL A 269 -4.06 -7.46 4.06
CA VAL A 269 -4.88 -6.49 3.33
C VAL A 269 -4.15 -6.10 2.05
N GLU A 270 -4.86 -5.95 0.94
CA GLU A 270 -4.38 -5.20 -0.24
C GLU A 270 -5.44 -4.21 -0.72
N GLY A 271 -5.02 -3.08 -1.29
CA GLY A 271 -5.92 -2.03 -1.77
C GLY A 271 -5.28 -0.65 -1.82
N GLU A 272 -6.11 0.38 -1.92
CA GLU A 272 -5.69 1.79 -1.90
C GLU A 272 -5.48 2.30 -0.47
N PHE A 273 -4.33 2.92 -0.21
CA PHE A 273 -3.98 3.57 1.05
C PHE A 273 -3.98 5.10 0.89
N LYS A 274 -4.19 5.81 1.99
CA LYS A 274 -4.07 7.27 2.07
C LYS A 274 -3.62 7.70 3.46
N ASN A 275 -2.54 8.48 3.55
CA ASN A 275 -1.93 8.91 4.81
C ASN A 275 -1.73 7.74 5.81
N GLY A 276 -1.33 6.55 5.34
CA GLY A 276 -1.10 5.37 6.17
C GLY A 276 -2.33 4.50 6.46
N ALA A 277 -3.55 4.94 6.15
CA ALA A 277 -4.78 4.18 6.39
C ALA A 277 -5.39 3.66 5.08
N LEU A 278 -6.04 2.49 5.09
CA LEU A 278 -6.75 1.97 3.91
C LEU A 278 -7.97 2.86 3.59
N SER A 279 -8.10 3.28 2.34
CA SER A 279 -9.05 4.32 1.91
C SER A 279 -9.31 4.24 0.41
N GLY A 280 -10.47 3.73 0.01
CA GLY A 280 -10.79 3.34 -1.37
C GLY A 280 -11.16 1.86 -1.43
N GLU A 281 -11.08 1.25 -2.62
CA GLU A 281 -11.31 -0.19 -2.77
C GLU A 281 -10.18 -1.01 -2.13
N GLY A 282 -10.55 -2.12 -1.49
CA GLY A 282 -9.60 -3.04 -0.89
C GLY A 282 -10.15 -4.45 -0.66
N THR A 283 -9.25 -5.36 -0.33
CA THR A 283 -9.54 -6.75 0.05
C THR A 283 -8.78 -7.08 1.34
N GLU A 284 -9.51 -7.52 2.37
CA GLU A 284 -8.93 -8.10 3.59
C GLU A 284 -9.06 -9.62 3.52
N TYR A 285 -8.05 -10.34 4.01
CA TYR A 285 -8.00 -11.81 4.02
C TYR A 285 -8.05 -12.35 5.45
N TYR A 286 -8.41 -13.61 5.58
CA TYR A 286 -8.13 -14.44 6.75
C TYR A 286 -6.67 -14.95 6.72
N PRO A 287 -6.10 -15.44 7.85
CA PRO A 287 -4.76 -16.03 7.87
C PRO A 287 -4.57 -17.25 6.96
N ASN A 288 -5.65 -17.95 6.60
CA ASN A 288 -5.63 -19.05 5.63
C ASN A 288 -5.61 -18.57 4.15
N GLY A 289 -5.50 -17.26 3.90
CA GLY A 289 -5.47 -16.67 2.55
C GLY A 289 -6.85 -16.54 1.88
N VAL A 290 -7.93 -16.98 2.51
CA VAL A 290 -9.30 -16.78 2.00
C VAL A 290 -9.72 -15.33 2.20
N VAL A 291 -10.43 -14.74 1.23
CA VAL A 291 -10.99 -13.37 1.38
C VAL A 291 -11.93 -13.33 2.59
N LYS A 292 -11.77 -12.33 3.45
CA LYS A 292 -12.67 -12.00 4.57
C LYS A 292 -13.63 -10.89 4.18
N TYR A 293 -13.12 -9.83 3.57
CA TYR A 293 -13.90 -8.69 3.11
C TYR A 293 -13.38 -8.18 1.77
N LYS A 294 -14.26 -7.74 0.89
CA LYS A 294 -13.90 -7.00 -0.33
C LYS A 294 -14.90 -5.86 -0.58
N GLY A 295 -14.38 -4.66 -0.83
CA GLY A 295 -15.18 -3.47 -1.10
C GLY A 295 -14.49 -2.20 -0.62
N ALA A 296 -15.29 -1.15 -0.41
CA ALA A 296 -14.79 0.17 -0.06
C ALA A 296 -14.44 0.33 1.43
N PHE A 297 -13.38 1.10 1.68
CA PHE A 297 -12.87 1.47 2.99
C PHE A 297 -12.72 2.98 3.14
N GLN A 298 -12.81 3.47 4.37
CA GLN A 298 -12.48 4.83 4.76
C GLN A 298 -11.80 4.82 6.13
N LEU A 299 -10.60 5.40 6.22
CA LEU A 299 -9.79 5.45 7.45
C LEU A 299 -9.57 4.06 8.09
N GLY A 300 -9.37 3.02 7.27
CA GLY A 300 -9.19 1.63 7.72
C GLY A 300 -10.48 0.88 8.09
N LEU A 301 -11.65 1.51 8.07
CA LEU A 301 -12.95 0.89 8.36
C LEU A 301 -13.74 0.59 7.09
N TYR A 302 -14.51 -0.52 7.06
CA TYR A 302 -15.44 -0.82 5.97
C TYR A 302 -16.47 0.33 5.83
N ASN A 303 -16.60 0.91 4.64
CA ASN A 303 -17.45 2.10 4.42
C ASN A 303 -17.83 2.22 2.93
N GLY A 304 -19.12 2.32 2.64
CA GLY A 304 -19.65 2.18 1.28
C GLY A 304 -20.08 0.74 0.98
N LEU A 305 -20.04 0.32 -0.28
CA LEU A 305 -20.46 -1.03 -0.67
C LEU A 305 -19.35 -2.06 -0.45
N GLY A 306 -19.72 -3.28 -0.03
CA GLY A 306 -18.81 -4.40 0.01
C GLY A 306 -19.48 -5.74 0.33
N SER A 307 -18.66 -6.79 0.34
CA SER A 307 -19.07 -8.17 0.64
C SER A 307 -18.18 -8.76 1.74
N PHE A 308 -18.81 -9.43 2.69
CA PHE A 308 -18.16 -10.16 3.78
C PHE A 308 -18.34 -11.66 3.59
N PHE A 309 -17.24 -12.40 3.75
CA PHE A 309 -17.12 -13.83 3.48
C PHE A 309 -16.68 -14.58 4.74
N THR A 310 -16.91 -15.88 4.79
CA THR A 310 -16.42 -16.76 5.87
C THR A 310 -15.03 -17.30 5.58
N GLU A 311 -14.38 -17.93 6.56
CA GLU A 311 -13.10 -18.64 6.39
C GLU A 311 -13.15 -19.78 5.35
N LYS A 312 -14.36 -20.21 4.92
CA LYS A 312 -14.60 -21.17 3.84
C LYS A 312 -14.82 -20.52 2.47
N GLY A 313 -14.83 -19.19 2.39
CA GLY A 313 -15.10 -18.42 1.17
C GLY A 313 -16.58 -18.28 0.81
N THR A 314 -17.51 -18.82 1.63
CA THR A 314 -18.95 -18.58 1.43
C THR A 314 -19.29 -17.14 1.80
N ILE A 315 -20.15 -16.49 1.02
CA ILE A 315 -20.62 -15.13 1.32
C ILE A 315 -21.57 -15.18 2.52
N ALA A 316 -21.41 -14.25 3.46
CA ALA A 316 -22.27 -14.10 4.64
C ALA A 316 -23.05 -12.78 4.62
N TYR A 317 -22.55 -11.77 3.90
CA TYR A 317 -23.24 -10.50 3.67
C TYR A 317 -22.73 -9.80 2.39
N THR A 318 -23.62 -9.09 1.71
CA THR A 318 -23.25 -8.04 0.74
C THR A 318 -24.15 -6.83 0.92
N GLY A 319 -23.63 -5.62 0.69
CA GLY A 319 -24.40 -4.38 0.82
C GLY A 319 -23.58 -3.24 1.38
N GLY A 320 -24.28 -2.25 1.94
CA GLY A 320 -23.67 -1.06 2.52
C GLY A 320 -23.05 -1.26 3.91
N PHE A 321 -21.99 -0.51 4.15
CA PHE A 321 -21.28 -0.37 5.42
C PHE A 321 -21.10 1.11 5.76
N SER A 322 -21.11 1.41 7.06
CA SER A 322 -20.73 2.71 7.60
C SER A 322 -19.91 2.48 8.87
N SER A 323 -18.71 3.06 8.95
CA SER A 323 -17.78 2.92 10.09
C SER A 323 -17.60 1.47 10.59
N GLY A 324 -17.46 0.51 9.67
CA GLY A 324 -17.24 -0.91 9.97
C GLY A 324 -18.50 -1.75 10.21
N VAL A 325 -19.70 -1.16 10.32
CA VAL A 325 -20.96 -1.89 10.56
C VAL A 325 -21.92 -1.83 9.36
N LYS A 326 -22.74 -2.88 9.18
CA LYS A 326 -23.75 -2.97 8.11
C LYS A 326 -24.73 -1.79 8.20
N HIS A 327 -24.94 -1.08 7.10
CA HIS A 327 -25.74 0.15 7.05
C HIS A 327 -26.27 0.41 5.63
N GLY A 328 -27.54 0.82 5.50
CA GLY A 328 -28.20 0.96 4.20
C GLY A 328 -28.64 -0.40 3.65
N ASP A 329 -28.87 -0.48 2.35
CA ASP A 329 -29.37 -1.68 1.69
C ASP A 329 -28.34 -2.82 1.65
N GLY A 330 -28.79 -4.06 1.84
CA GLY A 330 -27.96 -5.25 1.71
C GLY A 330 -28.71 -6.56 1.87
N GLN A 331 -27.96 -7.66 1.80
CA GLN A 331 -28.44 -9.03 1.93
C GLN A 331 -27.51 -9.82 2.86
N SER A 332 -28.07 -10.61 3.78
CA SER A 332 -27.32 -11.62 4.54
C SER A 332 -27.74 -13.03 4.17
N PHE A 333 -26.78 -13.94 4.18
CA PHE A 333 -26.91 -15.28 3.62
C PHE A 333 -26.70 -16.34 4.71
N ASP A 334 -27.32 -17.51 4.54
CA ASP A 334 -27.00 -18.68 5.33
C ASP A 334 -25.63 -19.22 4.91
N ILE A 335 -24.80 -19.56 5.91
CA ILE A 335 -23.40 -19.93 5.72
C ILE A 335 -23.24 -21.37 5.20
N ALA A 336 -24.25 -22.23 5.37
CA ALA A 336 -24.26 -23.62 4.96
C ALA A 336 -24.95 -23.85 3.60
N THR A 337 -26.07 -23.18 3.32
CA THR A 337 -26.81 -23.32 2.05
C THR A 337 -26.48 -22.25 1.01
N GLY A 338 -26.06 -21.06 1.44
CA GLY A 338 -25.95 -19.88 0.58
C GLY A 338 -27.29 -19.18 0.28
N THR A 339 -28.39 -19.62 0.88
CA THR A 339 -29.72 -18.98 0.76
C THR A 339 -29.68 -17.56 1.32
N VAL A 340 -30.31 -16.59 0.65
CA VAL A 340 -30.52 -15.25 1.23
C VAL A 340 -31.48 -15.38 2.42
N LEU A 341 -31.03 -15.13 3.65
CA LEU A 341 -31.86 -15.13 4.86
C LEU A 341 -32.65 -13.82 5.02
N TYR A 342 -32.03 -12.70 4.63
CA TYR A 342 -32.65 -11.37 4.68
C TYR A 342 -32.17 -10.51 3.52
N ALA A 343 -33.07 -9.73 2.94
CA ALA A 343 -32.76 -8.68 1.97
C ALA A 343 -33.52 -7.40 2.33
N GLY A 344 -32.83 -6.28 2.53
CA GLY A 344 -33.46 -5.03 2.96
C GLY A 344 -32.49 -4.04 3.59
N LYS A 345 -33.02 -3.10 4.36
CA LYS A 345 -32.24 -2.02 4.98
C LYS A 345 -31.67 -2.40 6.35
N TYR A 346 -30.45 -1.97 6.59
CA TYR A 346 -29.71 -2.11 7.84
C TYR A 346 -29.40 -0.75 8.45
N LYS A 347 -29.33 -0.71 9.79
CA LYS A 347 -28.82 0.41 10.56
C LYS A 347 -28.04 -0.12 11.75
N ASN A 348 -26.81 0.35 11.89
CA ASN A 348 -25.90 0.00 12.99
C ASN A 348 -25.77 -1.52 13.19
N GLY A 349 -25.64 -2.27 12.09
CA GLY A 349 -25.50 -3.74 12.10
C GLY A 349 -26.80 -4.55 12.15
N ARG A 350 -27.98 -3.92 12.28
CA ARG A 350 -29.28 -4.59 12.49
C ARG A 350 -30.29 -4.25 11.41
N TYR A 351 -31.30 -5.11 11.17
CA TYR A 351 -32.41 -4.83 10.25
C TYR A 351 -33.22 -3.61 10.72
N ASP A 352 -33.43 -2.61 9.85
CA ASP A 352 -34.09 -1.34 10.19
C ASP A 352 -34.67 -0.69 8.92
N GLY A 353 -35.98 -0.43 8.89
CA GLY A 353 -36.70 -0.05 7.67
C GLY A 353 -37.31 -1.25 6.94
N VAL A 354 -37.55 -1.13 5.64
CA VAL A 354 -38.19 -2.19 4.83
C VAL A 354 -37.21 -3.32 4.50
N GLY A 355 -37.68 -4.57 4.56
CA GLY A 355 -36.96 -5.74 4.07
C GLY A 355 -37.85 -6.99 3.94
N ALA A 356 -37.21 -8.07 3.51
CA ALA A 356 -37.77 -9.41 3.39
C ALA A 356 -36.94 -10.41 4.20
N LEU A 357 -37.60 -11.32 4.90
CA LEU A 357 -37.04 -12.52 5.53
C LEU A 357 -37.45 -13.75 4.73
N ASN A 358 -36.51 -14.66 4.53
CA ASN A 358 -36.77 -15.95 3.88
C ASN A 358 -36.54 -17.12 4.85
N ASP A 359 -37.09 -18.29 4.51
CA ASP A 359 -36.74 -19.56 5.13
C ASP A 359 -35.41 -20.15 4.57
N ALA A 360 -35.08 -21.38 4.97
CA ALA A 360 -33.86 -22.07 4.54
C ALA A 360 -33.88 -22.46 3.05
N ASP A 361 -35.07 -22.74 2.50
CA ASP A 361 -35.28 -23.10 1.10
C ASP A 361 -35.28 -21.87 0.16
N GLY A 362 -35.49 -20.67 0.74
CA GLY A 362 -35.41 -19.37 0.07
C GLY A 362 -36.74 -18.67 -0.16
N ASN A 363 -37.85 -19.21 0.35
CA ASN A 363 -39.18 -18.60 0.20
C ASN A 363 -39.31 -17.42 1.17
N THR A 364 -39.84 -16.29 0.71
CA THR A 364 -40.06 -15.11 1.55
C THR A 364 -41.22 -15.33 2.53
N VAL A 365 -40.90 -15.69 3.77
CA VAL A 365 -41.86 -15.91 4.86
C VAL A 365 -42.41 -14.60 5.46
N TYR A 366 -41.73 -13.46 5.25
CA TYR A 366 -42.23 -12.15 5.65
C TYR A 366 -41.60 -11.04 4.82
N LYS A 367 -42.40 -10.05 4.43
CA LYS A 367 -41.97 -8.80 3.82
C LYS A 367 -42.60 -7.65 4.60
N GLY A 368 -41.84 -6.60 4.92
CA GLY A 368 -42.35 -5.50 5.74
C GLY A 368 -41.28 -4.75 6.51
N PHE A 369 -41.69 -4.18 7.65
CA PHE A 369 -40.88 -3.24 8.43
C PHE A 369 -40.10 -3.92 9.56
N PHE A 370 -38.89 -3.41 9.76
CA PHE A 370 -37.99 -3.78 10.83
C PHE A 370 -37.57 -2.55 11.62
N GLN A 371 -37.26 -2.73 12.91
CA GLN A 371 -36.65 -1.70 13.72
C GLN A 371 -35.66 -2.32 14.70
N GLY A 372 -34.41 -1.83 14.69
CA GLY A 372 -33.36 -2.27 15.63
C GLY A 372 -33.08 -3.78 15.63
N GLY A 373 -33.35 -4.48 14.53
CA GLY A 373 -33.20 -5.94 14.36
C GLY A 373 -34.46 -6.78 14.62
N LYS A 374 -35.59 -6.14 14.94
CA LYS A 374 -36.87 -6.79 15.24
C LYS A 374 -37.92 -6.51 14.16
N ILE A 375 -38.91 -7.39 14.03
CA ILE A 375 -40.07 -7.19 13.15
C ILE A 375 -40.99 -6.12 13.75
N ASN A 376 -41.44 -5.16 12.94
CA ASN A 376 -42.27 -4.05 13.39
C ASN A 376 -43.61 -4.01 12.62
N LEU A 377 -44.59 -4.82 13.02
CA LEU A 377 -45.93 -4.79 12.40
C LEU A 377 -46.64 -3.44 12.57
N ALA A 378 -46.38 -2.71 13.65
CA ALA A 378 -46.93 -1.38 13.87
C ALA A 378 -46.47 -0.35 12.81
N GLY A 379 -45.36 -0.63 12.10
CA GLY A 379 -44.89 0.17 10.96
C GLY A 379 -45.82 0.15 9.74
N PHE A 380 -46.78 -0.79 9.67
CA PHE A 380 -47.83 -0.76 8.65
C PHE A 380 -49.04 0.11 9.03
N ILE A 381 -49.28 0.36 10.33
CA ILE A 381 -50.46 1.10 10.78
C ILE A 381 -50.40 2.55 10.28
N SER A 382 -51.55 3.07 9.84
CA SER A 382 -51.68 4.39 9.21
C SER A 382 -50.90 4.56 7.89
N LEU A 383 -50.39 3.48 7.27
CA LEU A 383 -49.98 3.52 5.86
C LEU A 383 -51.21 3.51 4.96
N THR A 384 -51.16 4.28 3.87
CA THR A 384 -52.20 4.30 2.85
C THR A 384 -52.09 3.10 1.92
N ARG A 385 -53.20 2.68 1.30
CA ARG A 385 -53.27 1.57 0.32
C ARG A 385 -52.08 1.54 -0.64
N LYS A 386 -51.75 2.68 -1.25
CA LYS A 386 -50.61 2.82 -2.17
C LYS A 386 -49.26 2.51 -1.51
N LYS A 387 -48.98 3.06 -0.32
CA LYS A 387 -47.74 2.79 0.43
C LYS A 387 -47.63 1.33 0.87
N LEU A 388 -48.76 0.67 1.12
CA LEU A 388 -48.81 -0.77 1.39
C LEU A 388 -48.41 -1.57 0.14
N GLN A 389 -48.96 -1.22 -1.03
CA GLN A 389 -48.60 -1.81 -2.32
C GLN A 389 -47.13 -1.55 -2.69
N ASP A 390 -46.62 -0.34 -2.48
CA ASP A 390 -45.20 0.03 -2.69
C ASP A 390 -44.24 -0.87 -1.86
N VAL A 391 -44.68 -1.32 -0.68
CA VAL A 391 -43.88 -2.17 0.23
C VAL A 391 -44.05 -3.66 -0.09
N LEU A 392 -45.28 -4.14 -0.30
CA LEU A 392 -45.58 -5.57 -0.40
C LEU A 392 -45.68 -6.09 -1.84
N GLY A 393 -46.13 -5.27 -2.78
CA GLY A 393 -46.64 -5.69 -4.08
C GLY A 393 -48.18 -5.57 -4.11
N GLU A 394 -48.81 -6.06 -5.18
CA GLU A 394 -50.27 -6.16 -5.21
C GLU A 394 -50.80 -7.26 -4.28
N ALA A 395 -52.04 -7.10 -3.82
CA ALA A 395 -52.73 -8.07 -2.96
C ALA A 395 -53.34 -9.21 -3.77
N ASP A 396 -53.36 -10.43 -3.22
CA ASP A 396 -53.91 -11.63 -3.87
C ASP A 396 -55.43 -11.56 -4.03
N ALA A 397 -56.11 -10.88 -3.10
CA ALA A 397 -57.53 -10.54 -3.17
C ALA A 397 -57.71 -9.03 -2.95
N PRO A 398 -58.55 -8.36 -3.77
CA PRO A 398 -58.78 -6.92 -3.66
C PRO A 398 -59.62 -6.56 -2.43
N ALA A 399 -59.69 -5.25 -2.16
CA ALA A 399 -60.49 -4.65 -1.10
C ALA A 399 -62.00 -4.87 -1.29
N GLU A 400 -62.51 -6.04 -0.88
CA GLU A 400 -63.95 -6.34 -0.87
C GLU A 400 -64.70 -5.54 0.19
N ALA A 401 -65.97 -5.27 -0.10
CA ALA A 401 -66.75 -4.21 0.52
C ALA A 401 -68.05 -4.71 1.18
N SER A 402 -67.93 -5.48 2.26
CA SER A 402 -69.04 -5.62 3.21
C SER A 402 -68.57 -6.01 4.61
N ALA A 403 -69.10 -5.30 5.61
CA ALA A 403 -69.14 -5.80 6.98
C ALA A 403 -70.47 -6.57 7.17
N THR A 404 -70.39 -7.90 7.18
CA THR A 404 -71.48 -8.78 7.64
C THR A 404 -70.88 -9.92 8.45
N GLU A 405 -71.53 -10.28 9.56
CA GLU A 405 -71.03 -11.27 10.51
C GLU A 405 -71.12 -12.70 9.97
N GLY A 406 -70.07 -13.47 10.19
CA GLY A 406 -70.14 -14.93 10.38
C GLY A 406 -70.30 -15.80 9.14
N THR A 407 -69.21 -16.45 8.75
CA THR A 407 -69.13 -17.93 8.78
C THR A 407 -67.67 -18.37 8.80
N GLU A 408 -67.40 -19.56 9.34
CA GLU A 408 -66.06 -20.16 9.32
C GLU A 408 -65.93 -21.07 8.09
N GLU A 409 -65.10 -20.71 7.11
CA GLU A 409 -64.58 -21.71 6.18
C GLU A 409 -63.50 -22.54 6.89
N VAL A 410 -63.91 -23.71 7.36
CA VAL A 410 -63.00 -24.76 7.83
C VAL A 410 -62.32 -25.38 6.61
N GLY A 411 -61.11 -24.91 6.29
CA GLY A 411 -60.28 -25.47 5.23
C GLY A 411 -60.14 -26.99 5.38
N ALA A 412 -60.44 -27.72 4.31
CA ALA A 412 -60.74 -29.16 4.37
C ALA A 412 -59.62 -29.99 5.01
N ALA A 413 -60.00 -30.82 5.99
CA ALA A 413 -59.15 -31.90 6.47
C ALA A 413 -58.97 -32.97 5.38
N VAL A 414 -57.73 -33.41 5.17
CA VAL A 414 -57.45 -34.63 4.40
C VAL A 414 -57.32 -35.77 5.40
N ASP A 415 -58.22 -36.73 5.35
CA ASP A 415 -58.23 -37.87 6.28
C ASP A 415 -56.96 -38.72 6.16
N PRO A 416 -56.31 -39.09 7.29
CA PRO A 416 -55.27 -40.11 7.30
C PRO A 416 -55.92 -41.51 7.27
N PRO A 417 -55.41 -42.47 6.47
CA PRO A 417 -55.83 -43.86 6.58
C PRO A 417 -55.35 -44.47 7.90
N VAL A 418 -56.21 -45.26 8.53
CA VAL A 418 -55.97 -46.00 9.79
C VAL A 418 -56.07 -47.51 9.48
N GLU A 419 -55.77 -48.35 10.49
CA GLU A 419 -55.88 -49.83 10.51
C GLU A 419 -54.72 -50.62 9.83
N ASP A 420 -54.13 -51.65 10.46
CA ASP A 420 -54.30 -52.15 11.85
C ASP A 420 -53.13 -53.07 12.32
N LEU A 421 -53.20 -53.46 13.60
CA LEU A 421 -52.62 -54.62 14.30
C LEU A 421 -51.26 -54.47 15.03
N ALA A 422 -51.26 -55.05 16.24
CA ALA A 422 -50.20 -55.13 17.26
C ALA A 422 -50.01 -56.63 17.64
N PRO A 423 -49.61 -57.06 18.88
CA PRO A 423 -48.83 -56.42 19.96
C PRO A 423 -47.64 -57.29 20.46
N ALA A 424 -46.87 -56.80 21.44
CA ALA A 424 -46.11 -57.64 22.38
C ALA A 424 -45.81 -56.93 23.72
N GLU A 425 -45.65 -57.73 24.77
CA GLU A 425 -45.42 -57.38 26.19
C GLU A 425 -43.93 -57.05 26.50
N GLY A 426 -43.53 -56.51 27.67
CA GLY A 426 -44.27 -56.01 28.84
C GLY A 426 -43.44 -56.03 30.14
N GLY A 427 -43.92 -55.35 31.20
CA GLY A 427 -43.38 -55.39 32.58
C GLY A 427 -42.11 -54.52 32.85
N ALA A 428 -41.80 -54.16 34.09
CA ALA A 428 -42.57 -54.18 35.35
C ALA A 428 -41.92 -53.24 36.41
N ASP A 429 -42.69 -52.85 37.43
CA ASP A 429 -42.32 -52.33 38.78
C ASP A 429 -41.44 -51.05 38.88
N ALA A 430 -41.73 -50.01 39.70
CA ALA A 430 -42.10 -49.90 41.13
C ALA A 430 -40.86 -49.93 42.09
N VAL A 431 -40.78 -49.23 43.25
CA VAL A 431 -41.74 -48.38 43.97
C VAL A 431 -41.06 -47.42 44.99
N GLN A 432 -41.75 -46.34 45.38
CA GLN A 432 -41.65 -45.52 46.64
C GLN A 432 -40.41 -44.71 47.11
N ASP A 433 -40.79 -43.59 47.77
CA ASP A 433 -40.31 -42.98 49.04
C ASP A 433 -39.05 -42.07 49.18
N GLN A 434 -39.37 -40.77 49.29
CA GLN A 434 -39.25 -39.94 50.52
C GLN A 434 -37.89 -39.66 51.22
N ALA A 435 -37.58 -38.35 51.22
CA ALA A 435 -37.42 -37.50 52.41
C ALA A 435 -36.09 -37.41 53.21
N ASN A 436 -35.42 -36.26 52.98
CA ASN A 436 -35.10 -35.23 54.01
C ASN A 436 -33.84 -35.38 54.91
N GLY A 437 -33.33 -34.23 55.38
CA GLY A 437 -32.06 -34.03 56.12
C GLY A 437 -31.02 -33.28 55.27
N SER A 438 -30.62 -32.03 55.54
CA SER A 438 -29.93 -31.47 56.73
C SER A 438 -28.62 -32.20 57.03
N THR A 439 -27.44 -31.57 57.14
CA THR A 439 -27.13 -30.42 58.02
C THR A 439 -25.86 -29.65 57.54
N ALA A 440 -25.56 -28.48 58.14
CA ALA A 440 -24.49 -27.55 57.73
C ALA A 440 -23.03 -27.98 58.06
N GLY A 441 -22.05 -27.33 57.40
CA GLY A 441 -20.61 -27.45 57.67
C GLY A 441 -19.82 -26.22 57.17
N ASN A 442 -19.00 -25.62 58.05
CA ASN A 442 -18.39 -24.29 57.90
C ASN A 442 -17.09 -24.28 57.05
N GLY A 443 -16.71 -23.14 56.46
CA GLY A 443 -15.41 -22.94 55.79
C GLY A 443 -15.14 -21.49 55.35
N THR A 444 -13.94 -20.96 55.62
CA THR A 444 -13.61 -19.51 55.50
C THR A 444 -12.20 -19.24 54.97
N ASP A 445 -12.07 -18.40 53.94
CA ASP A 445 -10.99 -17.39 53.72
C ASP A 445 -11.30 -16.61 52.40
N THR A 446 -11.40 -15.27 52.33
CA THR A 446 -10.43 -14.13 52.39
C THR A 446 -9.67 -13.82 51.08
N GLY A 447 -9.38 -12.52 50.85
CA GLY A 447 -8.83 -11.92 49.60
C GLY A 447 -9.93 -11.31 48.71
N ALA A 448 -10.22 -9.99 48.69
CA ALA A 448 -9.39 -8.81 48.35
C ALA A 448 -8.98 -8.74 46.86
N GLY A 449 -9.08 -7.60 46.15
CA GLY A 449 -9.64 -6.29 46.52
C GLY A 449 -9.13 -5.15 45.63
N SER A 450 -9.94 -4.10 45.41
CA SER A 450 -9.69 -2.94 44.50
C SER A 450 -9.59 -3.27 43.00
N GLY A 451 -9.98 -2.41 42.05
CA GLY A 451 -10.75 -1.16 42.16
C GLY A 451 -9.92 0.13 42.05
N THR A 452 -9.67 0.58 40.82
CA THR A 452 -9.18 1.92 40.49
C THR A 452 -9.88 2.45 39.24
N GLY A 453 -9.99 3.78 39.15
CA GLY A 453 -10.31 4.51 37.93
C GLY A 453 -9.40 5.74 37.84
N ALA A 454 -9.24 6.30 36.65
CA ALA A 454 -8.49 7.52 36.41
C ALA A 454 -9.08 8.28 35.22
N GLU A 455 -9.17 9.61 35.35
CA GLU A 455 -9.41 10.56 34.27
C GLU A 455 -8.06 11.22 33.87
N ALA A 456 -8.10 12.33 33.12
CA ALA A 456 -6.98 13.06 32.52
C ALA A 456 -6.30 12.35 31.32
N ASP A 457 -5.87 13.05 30.26
CA ASP A 457 -6.10 14.45 29.90
C ASP A 457 -6.06 14.61 28.36
N GLY A 458 -6.46 15.77 27.83
CA GLY A 458 -6.42 16.04 26.39
C GLY A 458 -6.00 17.47 26.05
N GLU A 459 -4.96 17.62 25.23
CA GLU A 459 -4.58 18.89 24.60
C GLU A 459 -4.55 18.76 23.07
N THR A 460 -5.29 19.66 22.42
CA THR A 460 -5.01 20.15 21.06
C THR A 460 -4.35 21.53 21.22
N GLY A 461 -3.57 22.08 20.29
CA GLY A 461 -3.27 21.75 18.90
C GLY A 461 -3.03 23.08 18.16
N GLY A 462 -2.01 23.18 17.30
CA GLY A 462 -1.60 24.46 16.69
C GLY A 462 -1.23 24.33 15.21
N ASP A 463 -1.80 25.21 14.38
CA ASP A 463 -1.69 25.18 12.91
C ASP A 463 -0.74 26.27 12.35
N ALA A 464 -0.14 26.00 11.19
CA ALA A 464 0.54 26.98 10.34
C ALA A 464 0.71 26.43 8.89
N GLY A 465 -0.25 26.73 7.99
CA GLY A 465 -0.23 26.25 6.59
C GLY A 465 0.71 26.99 5.62
N GLY A 466 0.89 26.45 4.40
CA GLY A 466 1.72 27.03 3.33
C GLY A 466 1.33 26.58 1.90
N LYS A 467 1.17 27.53 0.97
CA LYS A 467 0.60 27.34 -0.39
C LYS A 467 1.61 26.95 -1.49
N ALA A 468 1.13 26.16 -2.45
CA ALA A 468 1.49 26.15 -3.91
C ALA A 468 2.94 25.74 -4.30
N SER A 469 3.31 25.47 -5.57
CA SER A 469 2.59 25.57 -6.86
C SER A 469 3.11 24.59 -7.95
N ALA A 470 2.30 24.46 -9.02
CA ALA A 470 2.39 23.79 -10.34
C ALA A 470 3.74 23.54 -11.10
N SER A 471 3.61 22.84 -12.25
CA SER A 471 4.56 22.61 -13.38
C SER A 471 5.70 21.60 -13.16
N ASN A 472 6.15 20.77 -14.13
CA ASN A 472 5.73 20.37 -15.49
C ASN A 472 6.13 18.87 -15.68
N GLU A 473 5.41 17.99 -16.37
CA GLU A 473 5.29 17.78 -17.84
C GLU A 473 6.60 17.44 -18.59
N ALA A 474 6.55 16.41 -19.47
CA ALA A 474 7.56 15.92 -20.43
C ALA A 474 8.83 15.23 -19.82
N THR A 475 9.47 14.21 -20.43
CA THR A 475 9.17 13.38 -21.62
C THR A 475 9.98 12.07 -21.56
N SER A 476 9.49 10.98 -22.16
CA SER A 476 10.28 9.76 -22.39
C SER A 476 10.97 9.75 -23.76
N PRO A 477 12.22 9.23 -23.87
CA PRO A 477 12.75 8.66 -25.10
C PRO A 477 13.13 7.16 -24.96
N PRO A 478 13.26 6.38 -26.06
CA PRO A 478 13.33 4.91 -26.00
C PRO A 478 14.71 4.36 -26.47
N PRO A 479 14.89 3.16 -27.09
CA PRO A 479 15.67 2.09 -26.45
C PRO A 479 16.91 1.62 -27.26
N VAL A 480 17.69 0.70 -26.68
CA VAL A 480 18.80 -0.03 -27.34
C VAL A 480 18.73 -1.53 -26.98
N SER A 481 19.25 -2.39 -27.86
CA SER A 481 19.05 -3.85 -27.92
C SER A 481 20.31 -4.69 -27.66
N ASP A 482 20.15 -6.03 -27.77
CA ASP A 482 21.16 -7.06 -28.08
C ASP A 482 22.05 -7.62 -26.93
N ASP A 483 22.41 -8.91 -26.84
CA ASP A 483 21.97 -10.19 -27.47
C ASP A 483 22.76 -11.39 -26.83
N LYS A 484 22.29 -12.66 -26.99
CA LYS A 484 22.97 -13.98 -26.69
C LYS A 484 23.32 -14.34 -25.23
N ALA A 485 23.55 -15.60 -24.81
CA ALA A 485 23.20 -17.00 -25.23
C ALA A 485 23.95 -17.99 -24.27
N ALA A 486 23.62 -19.28 -24.03
CA ALA A 486 22.45 -20.16 -24.31
C ALA A 486 22.10 -20.97 -23.01
N GLU A 487 22.04 -22.31 -22.82
CA GLU A 487 22.18 -23.54 -23.64
C GLU A 487 21.52 -24.77 -22.93
N GLY A 488 20.87 -25.68 -23.69
CA GLY A 488 20.48 -27.06 -23.29
C GLY A 488 19.27 -27.28 -22.36
N ASP A 489 18.55 -28.42 -22.36
CA ASP A 489 18.46 -29.49 -23.38
C ASP A 489 17.15 -30.34 -23.29
N LYS A 490 16.70 -30.88 -24.44
CA LYS A 490 15.69 -31.94 -24.73
C LYS A 490 14.54 -32.30 -23.74
N SER A 491 13.30 -32.17 -24.24
CA SER A 491 12.39 -33.32 -24.50
C SER A 491 11.25 -32.96 -25.50
N LYS A 492 10.46 -33.94 -25.96
CA LYS A 492 9.57 -33.91 -27.17
C LYS A 492 8.52 -35.07 -27.10
N PRO A 493 7.51 -35.21 -28.00
CA PRO A 493 6.88 -34.27 -28.98
C PRO A 493 5.31 -34.38 -28.99
N VAL A 494 4.65 -34.05 -30.14
CA VAL A 494 3.23 -34.38 -30.56
C VAL A 494 2.13 -33.39 -30.09
N LYS A 495 1.23 -32.84 -30.94
CA LYS A 495 1.13 -32.79 -32.42
C LYS A 495 0.38 -31.54 -32.94
N THR A 496 0.65 -31.23 -34.20
CA THR A 496 0.09 -30.23 -35.14
C THR A 496 -1.44 -30.06 -35.25
N ALA A 497 -1.90 -28.81 -35.32
CA ALA A 497 -2.81 -28.25 -36.34
C ALA A 497 -2.64 -26.70 -36.34
N SER A 498 -2.00 -26.10 -37.34
CA SER A 498 -2.58 -25.59 -38.60
C SER A 498 -3.33 -24.26 -38.41
N ALA A 499 -2.84 -23.21 -39.08
CA ALA A 499 -3.40 -21.86 -39.05
C ALA A 499 -4.14 -21.52 -40.35
N GLU A 500 -5.01 -20.51 -40.32
CA GLU A 500 -5.39 -19.77 -41.52
C GLU A 500 -5.48 -18.26 -41.22
N LYS A 501 -5.45 -17.43 -42.26
CA LYS A 501 -5.01 -16.03 -42.17
C LYS A 501 -5.66 -15.14 -43.24
N SER A 502 -6.45 -14.16 -42.80
CA SER A 502 -6.75 -12.93 -43.54
C SER A 502 -7.05 -11.80 -42.53
N THR A 503 -6.61 -10.53 -42.62
CA THR A 503 -6.37 -9.56 -43.73
C THR A 503 -7.67 -9.02 -44.35
N THR A 504 -7.94 -7.71 -44.46
CA THR A 504 -7.12 -6.53 -44.09
C THR A 504 -7.92 -5.22 -44.06
N THR A 505 -7.57 -4.30 -43.13
CA THR A 505 -7.79 -2.82 -43.19
C THR A 505 -9.29 -2.37 -43.30
N GLU A 506 -9.74 -1.10 -43.24
CA GLU A 506 -9.08 0.22 -43.34
C GLU A 506 -9.83 1.34 -42.56
N GLN A 507 -9.05 2.37 -42.16
CA GLN A 507 -9.31 3.81 -41.86
C GLN A 507 -10.74 4.43 -41.98
N ALA A 508 -11.08 5.57 -41.32
CA ALA A 508 -10.49 6.37 -40.22
C ALA A 508 -11.44 7.56 -39.84
N ALA A 509 -10.98 8.46 -38.96
CA ALA A 509 -11.41 9.87 -38.77
C ALA A 509 -12.75 10.20 -38.07
N THR A 510 -12.64 10.42 -36.75
CA THR A 510 -13.00 11.64 -35.98
C THR A 510 -13.49 12.91 -36.73
N PRO A 511 -14.10 13.91 -36.04
CA PRO A 511 -15.14 13.86 -34.98
C PRO A 511 -16.24 14.96 -35.18
N ASN A 512 -17.32 15.00 -34.39
CA ASN A 512 -17.70 16.24 -33.64
C ASN A 512 -18.91 16.14 -32.66
N GLU A 513 -19.00 17.22 -31.88
CA GLU A 513 -19.98 17.73 -30.91
C GLU A 513 -21.51 17.50 -31.13
N ALA A 514 -22.15 17.03 -30.06
CA ALA A 514 -23.24 17.67 -29.29
C ALA A 514 -24.64 18.05 -29.86
N SER A 515 -25.61 17.94 -28.93
CA SER A 515 -26.87 18.70 -28.79
C SER A 515 -28.18 18.24 -29.46
N THR A 516 -29.06 17.67 -28.62
CA THR A 516 -30.51 17.99 -28.43
C THR A 516 -31.51 18.10 -29.59
N LEU A 517 -32.68 17.46 -29.39
CA LEU A 517 -34.03 17.91 -29.82
C LEU A 517 -34.28 17.93 -31.37
N GLU A 518 -35.42 17.55 -31.95
CA GLU A 518 -36.82 17.51 -31.49
C GLU A 518 -37.65 16.34 -32.10
N THR A 519 -38.90 16.21 -31.63
CA THR A 519 -40.13 15.73 -32.31
C THR A 519 -40.06 14.69 -33.45
N SER A 520 -40.83 13.60 -33.28
CA SER A 520 -41.56 12.97 -34.38
C SER A 520 -42.98 13.54 -34.46
N THR A 521 -43.50 13.73 -35.68
CA THR A 521 -44.81 14.35 -35.94
C THR A 521 -45.67 13.42 -36.81
N THR A 522 -46.82 13.04 -36.26
CA THR A 522 -48.07 12.65 -36.95
C THR A 522 -48.02 11.70 -38.15
N GLU A 523 -48.65 10.52 -38.00
CA GLU A 523 -49.67 10.07 -38.94
C GLU A 523 -50.96 9.70 -38.19
N GLN A 524 -52.11 9.92 -38.84
CA GLN A 524 -53.44 9.61 -38.33
C GLN A 524 -54.37 9.30 -39.52
N PRO A 525 -55.11 8.18 -39.49
CA PRO A 525 -56.36 8.04 -40.22
C PRO A 525 -57.55 7.96 -39.24
N THR A 526 -58.65 8.62 -39.59
CA THR A 526 -59.92 8.57 -38.85
C THR A 526 -60.88 7.53 -39.43
N ALA A 527 -61.51 6.72 -38.57
CA ALA A 527 -62.91 6.31 -38.76
C ALA A 527 -63.51 5.86 -37.42
N SER A 528 -64.68 6.39 -37.08
CA SER A 528 -65.42 6.13 -35.86
C SER A 528 -65.84 4.68 -35.67
N GLU A 529 -65.59 4.13 -34.48
CA GLU A 529 -66.37 3.04 -33.89
C GLU A 529 -66.63 3.40 -32.41
N GLU A 530 -67.58 2.75 -31.74
CA GLU A 530 -68.23 3.29 -30.54
C GLU A 530 -67.36 3.28 -29.26
N LEU A 531 -67.63 4.25 -28.37
CA LEU A 531 -67.00 4.37 -27.06
C LEU A 531 -67.40 3.19 -26.15
N PRO A 532 -66.45 2.33 -25.69
CA PRO A 532 -66.61 1.74 -24.37
C PRO A 532 -66.54 2.85 -23.31
N ALA A 533 -67.28 2.70 -22.21
CA ALA A 533 -67.20 3.64 -21.10
C ALA A 533 -65.77 3.67 -20.52
N GLY A 534 -65.32 4.86 -20.09
CA GLY A 534 -63.95 5.06 -19.62
C GLY A 534 -63.61 4.23 -18.38
N ASP A 535 -62.31 3.96 -18.20
CA ASP A 535 -61.79 3.24 -17.04
C ASP A 535 -62.33 3.84 -15.74
N ALA A 536 -63.09 3.04 -15.00
CA ALA A 536 -63.52 3.40 -13.67
C ALA A 536 -62.29 3.42 -12.75
N ALA A 537 -61.80 4.62 -12.43
CA ALA A 537 -60.93 4.81 -11.29
C ALA A 537 -61.60 4.15 -10.08
N ALA A 538 -60.96 3.12 -9.53
CA ALA A 538 -61.59 2.23 -8.57
C ALA A 538 -61.82 2.95 -7.23
N THR A 539 -62.96 3.63 -7.12
CA THR A 539 -63.42 4.33 -5.91
C THR A 539 -63.31 3.38 -4.73
N LEU A 540 -62.61 3.82 -3.68
CA LEU A 540 -62.49 3.06 -2.45
C LEU A 540 -63.88 2.79 -1.86
N PRO A 541 -64.11 1.61 -1.27
CA PRO A 541 -65.39 1.31 -0.65
C PRO A 541 -65.65 2.25 0.53
N ALA A 542 -66.90 2.66 0.70
CA ALA A 542 -67.31 3.63 1.72
C ALA A 542 -67.33 3.08 3.18
N GLY A 543 -66.48 2.10 3.48
CA GLY A 543 -66.38 1.42 4.76
C GLY A 543 -65.15 0.52 4.83
N PRO A 544 -64.92 -0.17 5.97
CA PRO A 544 -63.76 -1.03 6.16
C PRO A 544 -63.63 -2.11 5.08
N SER A 545 -62.42 -2.35 4.60
CA SER A 545 -62.15 -3.31 3.52
C SER A 545 -60.86 -4.10 3.72
N LEU A 546 -60.88 -5.37 3.35
CA LEU A 546 -59.81 -6.32 3.64
C LEU A 546 -58.85 -6.46 2.46
N MET A 547 -57.54 -6.36 2.70
CA MET A 547 -56.51 -6.76 1.73
C MET A 547 -55.79 -8.02 2.20
N THR A 548 -55.64 -9.01 1.34
CA THR A 548 -55.02 -10.31 1.67
C THR A 548 -53.72 -10.53 0.88
N TYR A 549 -52.66 -10.89 1.59
CA TYR A 549 -51.37 -11.34 1.07
C TYR A 549 -51.13 -12.77 1.58
N ALA A 550 -51.77 -13.73 0.92
CA ALA A 550 -51.78 -15.15 1.28
C ALA A 550 -50.36 -15.74 1.27
N ALA A 551 -49.50 -15.30 0.35
CA ALA A 551 -48.09 -15.70 0.29
C ALA A 551 -47.31 -15.39 1.59
N TYR A 552 -47.65 -14.29 2.27
CA TYR A 552 -47.05 -13.91 3.57
C TYR A 552 -47.88 -14.36 4.77
N GLN A 553 -49.05 -14.98 4.53
CA GLN A 553 -50.05 -15.35 5.54
C GLN A 553 -50.46 -14.17 6.43
N LEU A 554 -50.77 -13.05 5.75
CA LEU A 554 -50.98 -11.71 6.31
C LEU A 554 -52.13 -11.00 5.59
N SER A 555 -52.93 -10.22 6.32
CA SER A 555 -53.97 -9.34 5.78
C SER A 555 -54.04 -8.03 6.55
N PHE A 556 -54.71 -7.05 5.96
CA PHE A 556 -54.83 -5.68 6.46
C PHE A 556 -56.26 -5.20 6.37
N MET A 557 -56.79 -4.62 7.45
CA MET A 557 -58.05 -3.88 7.38
C MET A 557 -57.73 -2.43 7.03
N LEU A 558 -58.27 -1.96 5.91
CA LEU A 558 -58.21 -0.56 5.48
C LEU A 558 -59.48 0.16 5.92
N GLU A 559 -59.33 1.27 6.64
CA GLU A 559 -60.40 2.22 6.95
C GLU A 559 -60.29 3.43 6.01
N PRO A 560 -61.41 3.97 5.46
CA PRO A 560 -61.39 5.23 4.72
C PRO A 560 -60.92 6.41 5.59
N ASP A 561 -60.23 7.37 5.00
CA ASP A 561 -59.92 8.64 5.69
C ASP A 561 -61.15 9.56 5.66
N GLU A 562 -61.70 9.90 6.83
CA GLU A 562 -62.84 10.81 6.97
C GLU A 562 -62.57 12.22 6.37
N ALA A 563 -61.31 12.64 6.31
CA ALA A 563 -60.88 13.90 5.72
C ALA A 563 -60.53 13.79 4.23
N ASN A 564 -60.26 12.59 3.72
CA ASN A 564 -60.02 12.34 2.29
C ASN A 564 -60.63 11.00 1.83
N PRO A 565 -61.88 10.98 1.34
CA PRO A 565 -62.54 9.76 0.85
C PRO A 565 -61.87 9.03 -0.33
N GLU A 566 -60.86 9.64 -0.97
CA GLU A 566 -60.02 8.99 -1.99
C GLU A 566 -58.79 8.26 -1.40
N GLU A 567 -58.57 8.34 -0.09
CA GLU A 567 -57.54 7.59 0.63
C GLU A 567 -58.14 6.65 1.69
N ALA A 568 -57.46 5.53 1.91
CA ALA A 568 -57.75 4.59 2.99
C ALA A 568 -56.44 4.09 3.60
N TYR A 569 -56.44 3.92 4.92
CA TYR A 569 -55.27 3.62 5.73
C TYR A 569 -55.40 2.29 6.48
N VAL A 570 -54.29 1.63 6.75
CA VAL A 570 -54.26 0.40 7.56
C VAL A 570 -54.61 0.73 9.02
N ALA A 571 -55.75 0.23 9.48
CA ALA A 571 -56.20 0.33 10.87
C ALA A 571 -55.79 -0.90 11.70
N GLU A 572 -55.78 -2.07 11.07
CA GLU A 572 -55.45 -3.36 11.69
C GLU A 572 -54.57 -4.22 10.77
N VAL A 573 -53.61 -4.93 11.37
CA VAL A 573 -52.77 -5.94 10.72
C VAL A 573 -53.12 -7.31 11.29
N ASN A 574 -53.51 -8.26 10.44
CA ASN A 574 -53.91 -9.62 10.82
C ASN A 574 -52.96 -10.67 10.24
N LEU A 575 -52.36 -11.49 11.09
CA LEU A 575 -51.32 -12.45 10.73
C LEU A 575 -51.72 -13.87 11.17
N TRP A 576 -51.60 -14.86 10.28
CA TRP A 576 -51.73 -16.31 10.61
C TRP A 576 -50.44 -17.11 10.36
N ASN A 577 -49.37 -16.44 9.91
CA ASN A 577 -48.03 -17.00 9.75
C ASN A 577 -47.45 -17.48 11.09
N LYS A 578 -47.56 -18.78 11.40
CA LYS A 578 -47.15 -19.33 12.71
C LYS A 578 -45.68 -19.08 13.06
N PHE A 579 -44.78 -19.00 12.07
CA PHE A 579 -43.36 -18.68 12.30
C PHE A 579 -43.17 -17.23 12.77
N ILE A 580 -43.78 -16.27 12.06
CA ILE A 580 -43.68 -14.83 12.39
C ILE A 580 -44.44 -14.49 13.69
N ILE A 581 -45.59 -15.12 13.94
CA ILE A 581 -46.32 -15.00 15.21
C ILE A 581 -45.44 -15.47 16.38
N ALA A 582 -44.77 -16.62 16.25
CA ALA A 582 -43.89 -17.15 17.29
C ALA A 582 -42.69 -16.22 17.55
N GLU A 583 -42.11 -15.60 16.52
CA GLU A 583 -41.02 -14.64 16.69
C GLU A 583 -41.48 -13.33 17.33
N LEU A 584 -42.65 -12.81 16.97
CA LEU A 584 -43.25 -11.65 17.63
C LEU A 584 -43.62 -11.92 19.09
N LEU A 585 -44.10 -13.13 19.41
CA LEU A 585 -44.38 -13.53 20.80
C LEU A 585 -43.10 -13.51 21.66
N LYS A 586 -41.97 -14.04 21.15
CA LYS A 586 -40.67 -13.94 21.84
C LYS A 586 -40.27 -12.49 22.10
N GLN A 587 -40.45 -11.61 21.09
CA GLN A 587 -40.10 -10.20 21.21
C GLN A 587 -40.92 -9.49 22.28
N VAL A 588 -42.22 -9.78 22.41
CA VAL A 588 -43.12 -9.25 23.44
C VAL A 588 -42.76 -9.80 24.83
N GLN A 589 -42.56 -11.12 24.95
CA GLN A 589 -42.14 -11.76 26.20
C GLN A 589 -40.80 -11.22 26.72
N ALA A 590 -39.84 -10.93 25.82
CA ALA A 590 -38.56 -10.34 26.17
C ALA A 590 -38.66 -8.90 26.73
N LEU A 591 -39.77 -8.18 26.48
CA LEU A 591 -40.05 -6.87 27.07
C LEU A 591 -40.63 -6.97 28.49
N LYS A 592 -41.01 -8.18 28.95
CA LYS A 592 -41.65 -8.44 30.26
C LYS A 592 -42.93 -7.63 30.52
N ILE A 593 -43.66 -7.29 29.46
CA ILE A 593 -44.95 -6.60 29.54
C ILE A 593 -46.00 -7.60 30.01
N GLU A 594 -46.78 -7.24 31.03
CA GLU A 594 -47.94 -8.03 31.46
C GLU A 594 -49.04 -7.96 30.39
N GLY A 595 -49.54 -9.13 29.98
CA GLY A 595 -50.68 -9.23 29.07
C GLY A 595 -51.96 -9.58 29.83
N LYS A 596 -53.10 -9.05 29.38
CA LYS A 596 -54.42 -9.44 29.86
C LYS A 596 -54.85 -10.71 29.11
N LYS A 597 -55.10 -11.81 29.83
CA LYS A 597 -55.73 -13.01 29.24
C LYS A 597 -57.24 -12.87 29.30
N GLU A 598 -57.91 -13.22 28.21
CA GLU A 598 -59.37 -13.30 28.14
C GLU A 598 -59.79 -14.64 27.52
N ILE A 599 -60.82 -15.28 28.10
CA ILE A 599 -61.39 -16.52 27.58
C ILE A 599 -62.64 -16.11 26.80
N ILE A 600 -62.67 -16.41 25.51
CA ILE A 600 -63.77 -16.01 24.61
C ILE A 600 -64.88 -17.05 24.66
N ASP A 601 -64.51 -18.33 24.63
CA ASP A 601 -65.42 -19.47 24.69
C ASP A 601 -64.70 -20.70 25.28
N ALA A 602 -65.31 -21.88 25.18
CA ALA A 602 -64.78 -23.13 25.75
C ALA A 602 -63.47 -23.62 25.09
N ASP A 603 -63.18 -23.16 23.87
CA ASP A 603 -62.06 -23.63 23.03
C ASP A 603 -61.16 -22.51 22.50
N LYS A 604 -61.52 -21.23 22.66
CA LYS A 604 -60.75 -20.04 22.23
C LYS A 604 -60.41 -19.09 23.39
N SER A 605 -59.17 -18.63 23.44
CA SER A 605 -58.74 -17.55 24.35
C SER A 605 -57.75 -16.60 23.68
N ILE A 606 -57.69 -15.36 24.17
CA ILE A 606 -56.78 -14.32 23.66
C ILE A 606 -55.82 -13.84 24.76
N MET A 607 -54.67 -13.34 24.33
CA MET A 607 -53.61 -12.77 25.16
C MET A 607 -53.27 -11.39 24.59
N VAL A 608 -53.75 -10.34 25.27
CA VAL A 608 -53.65 -8.94 24.79
C VAL A 608 -52.51 -8.23 25.51
N TYR A 609 -51.57 -7.67 24.75
CA TYR A 609 -50.47 -6.85 25.26
C TYR A 609 -50.57 -5.42 24.72
N LYS A 610 -50.36 -4.41 25.58
CA LYS A 610 -50.24 -3.01 25.14
C LYS A 610 -48.76 -2.65 24.95
N LEU A 611 -48.41 -2.11 23.78
CA LEU A 611 -47.06 -1.69 23.43
C LEU A 611 -47.10 -0.24 22.91
N GLY A 612 -46.98 0.72 23.82
CA GLY A 612 -47.21 2.13 23.52
C GLY A 612 -48.65 2.36 23.05
N ASP A 613 -48.81 2.94 21.87
CA ASP A 613 -50.11 3.25 21.26
C ASP A 613 -50.69 2.09 20.43
N PHE A 614 -50.24 0.85 20.65
CA PHE A 614 -50.69 -0.33 19.92
C PHE A 614 -51.10 -1.47 20.86
N TYR A 615 -52.07 -2.28 20.42
CA TYR A 615 -52.46 -3.53 21.08
C TYR A 615 -52.09 -4.71 20.19
N LEU A 616 -51.45 -5.73 20.79
CA LEU A 616 -51.08 -6.99 20.15
C LEU A 616 -51.92 -8.10 20.76
N THR A 617 -52.84 -8.66 19.97
CA THR A 617 -53.82 -9.67 20.40
C THR A 617 -53.48 -11.03 19.80
N PHE A 618 -52.82 -11.87 20.60
CA PHE A 618 -52.49 -13.24 20.23
C PHE A 618 -53.68 -14.16 20.52
N THR A 619 -54.18 -14.89 19.51
CA THR A 619 -55.31 -15.81 19.63
C THR A 619 -54.84 -17.26 19.72
N TYR A 620 -55.34 -17.99 20.72
CA TYR A 620 -55.05 -19.39 21.00
C TYR A 620 -56.35 -20.21 20.91
N TYR A 621 -56.31 -21.34 20.18
CA TYR A 621 -57.29 -22.40 20.34
C TYR A 621 -56.75 -23.48 21.27
N LYS A 622 -57.61 -24.08 22.09
CA LYS A 622 -57.30 -25.06 23.14
C LYS A 622 -56.56 -26.31 22.65
N ALA A 623 -56.73 -26.68 21.39
CA ALA A 623 -55.97 -27.75 20.74
C ALA A 623 -54.49 -27.38 20.49
N GLU A 624 -54.16 -26.08 20.37
CA GLU A 624 -52.82 -25.59 20.11
C GLU A 624 -52.20 -24.89 21.33
N LYS A 625 -50.99 -25.31 21.71
CA LYS A 625 -50.23 -24.70 22.81
C LYS A 625 -49.53 -23.39 22.42
N VAL A 626 -49.74 -22.92 21.20
CA VAL A 626 -49.13 -21.73 20.59
C VAL A 626 -50.24 -20.87 19.95
N PRO A 627 -50.05 -19.54 19.84
CA PRO A 627 -51.04 -18.71 19.18
C PRO A 627 -51.03 -18.93 17.66
N VAL A 628 -52.22 -18.96 17.07
CA VAL A 628 -52.44 -19.25 15.65
C VAL A 628 -52.77 -18.03 14.81
N ARG A 629 -53.20 -16.94 15.47
CA ARG A 629 -53.40 -15.62 14.86
C ARG A 629 -52.85 -14.53 15.76
N LEU A 630 -52.36 -13.45 15.14
CA LEU A 630 -52.02 -12.20 15.80
C LEU A 630 -52.73 -11.06 15.07
N SER A 631 -53.53 -10.30 15.82
CA SER A 631 -54.05 -8.99 15.39
C SER A 631 -53.20 -7.88 16.03
N VAL A 632 -52.89 -6.84 15.26
CA VAL A 632 -52.25 -5.61 15.75
C VAL A 632 -53.11 -4.42 15.36
N THR A 633 -53.65 -3.73 16.36
CA THR A 633 -54.47 -2.51 16.18
C THR A 633 -53.81 -1.32 16.84
N LYS A 634 -54.15 -0.12 16.37
CA LYS A 634 -53.87 1.11 17.10
C LYS A 634 -54.75 1.19 18.35
N SER A 635 -54.22 1.75 19.42
CA SER A 635 -55.03 2.23 20.55
C SER A 635 -55.92 3.36 20.02
N MET A 636 -57.18 3.05 19.74
CA MET A 636 -58.22 4.08 19.69
C MET A 636 -58.13 4.93 20.96
N LEU A 637 -58.34 6.24 20.83
CA LEU A 637 -58.62 7.09 21.98
C LEU A 637 -60.03 6.72 22.47
N GLN A 638 -60.11 5.80 23.43
CA GLN A 638 -61.31 5.65 24.24
C GLN A 638 -61.45 6.89 25.11
N THR A 639 -62.18 7.88 24.59
CA THR A 639 -62.91 8.84 25.40
C THR A 639 -63.99 8.09 26.17
N GLU A 640 -63.63 7.77 27.43
CA GLU A 640 -64.47 7.37 28.58
C GLU A 640 -65.71 6.47 28.31
#